data_AF-A0A521T886-F1
#
_entry.id   AF-A0A521T886-F1
#
_cell.length_a   1.000
_cell.length_b   1.000
_cell.length_c   1.000
_cell.angle_alpha   90.00
_cell.angle_beta   90.00
_cell.angle_gamma   90.00
#
_symmetry.space_group_name_H-M   'P 1'
#
loop_
_entity.id
_entity.type
_entity.pdbx_description
1 polymer ?
#
loop_
_entity_poly.entity_id
_entity_poly.type
_entity_poly.pdbx_seq_one_letter_code
_entity_poly.pdbx_strand_id
1 'polypeptide(L)'
;MAKIILGVLCLITVFSCSSYAFAHSESITLKPGQEVQLYVDSNPSSDLPGDTIHGWTDASGSAASWVTPNHVDFGDQQSGEHNKVNYMLKVPDSQEPGSYEVLWTTSCTSNADYCTGSVHTVSITVEPELQPVKDFQFSVVVPVFEKIQQDSQRTITVRTEIIKGEPEPVSLSTTTWQESLGIYGWFEPSVVTPQNSATLIVKTSCKTPPDNYQFYVNGVAASGASSTDIVTVTVEPNTKCGQLQSTSQTAQSSFGTLQVSSPVISSSKYSPGVIQVSGTVTSISRGMPLVLEIKKPDNSVESQGIIISKDGNFDVPVAIKGDWPKGTYTVTATYGPNEIGTVAFQVSDPTTTPGVIKYQDKQYGFTINYPATWQKNTTFEKDPDKPNRLTLATFVSPKQDGLFLVGLAQDDPYFRGLDEQQLLEAIKQELIDYCHTDCSDIEFLSSEVDTHANGYKMYYVTFTSVLVTNGNTVSPLFAYAIIPDGKDFWLISTIFFNPDTFDSLVTDMTNMSQSFTISNFEGISPALSEPALSLSIPKWIKNNAKWWADGMLTDDEFIRGIEHLINQGIIIIPQVEPSTSPSKQIPIWFKNTVKWWAEGQTQDSDFINGVQYLVKNNLIKVTKQTPAPTPFPETKQTPTPETKQTPTPETKQTPAPAPKPQGLTGTYQGTAKWTASFEYYSPVKGLYTETCWYTGNVLINLTQNGNDVGGSAQVSNQEATADYDLSLCQQGFTLEGVVDGVVFGSGFSGTVGVLNVDAQFTSDMLRGNVFGDLGGVVAISGEFTSSRVS
;
A
#
# COMPACT_ATOMS: atom_id res chain seq x y z
N MET A 1 57.16 29.32 -10.21
CA MET A 1 57.46 29.77 -11.58
C MET A 1 56.20 30.45 -12.10
N ALA A 2 56.06 31.78 -11.91
CA ALA A 2 56.32 32.85 -12.89
C ALA A 2 55.19 32.90 -13.96
N LYS A 3 54.31 33.92 -14.05
CA LYS A 3 54.52 35.38 -14.15
C LYS A 3 53.22 36.19 -13.81
N ILE A 4 53.29 37.26 -12.98
CA ILE A 4 53.09 38.73 -13.27
C ILE A 4 51.61 39.16 -13.50
N ILE A 5 50.87 39.94 -12.69
CA ILE A 5 50.93 41.33 -12.13
C ILE A 5 50.72 42.50 -13.14
N LEU A 6 49.57 43.20 -12.99
CA LEU A 6 49.19 44.61 -13.30
C LEU A 6 49.15 45.16 -14.76
N GLY A 7 48.04 45.82 -15.13
CA GLY A 7 48.10 47.09 -15.90
C GLY A 7 47.00 47.42 -16.94
N VAL A 8 46.02 48.23 -16.53
CA VAL A 8 45.42 49.38 -17.25
C VAL A 8 44.47 49.16 -18.46
N LEU A 9 43.27 49.77 -18.32
CA LEU A 9 42.27 50.13 -19.34
C LEU A 9 42.86 50.69 -20.66
N CYS A 10 42.39 50.21 -21.82
CA CYS A 10 41.86 51.09 -22.87
C CYS A 10 41.05 50.31 -23.93
N LEU A 11 39.84 50.82 -24.20
CA LEU A 11 38.95 50.64 -25.34
C LEU A 11 39.49 49.86 -26.56
N ILE A 12 38.85 48.72 -26.87
CA ILE A 12 38.31 48.44 -28.21
C ILE A 12 36.95 47.76 -27.98
N THR A 13 35.91 48.31 -28.61
CA THR A 13 34.58 47.74 -28.76
C THR A 13 34.65 46.25 -29.11
N VAL A 14 34.26 45.37 -28.18
CA VAL A 14 33.86 44.00 -28.54
C VAL A 14 32.50 44.15 -29.19
N PHE A 15 32.47 44.10 -30.52
CA PHE A 15 31.25 43.77 -31.25
C PHE A 15 30.83 42.39 -30.77
N SER A 16 29.70 42.33 -30.07
CA SER A 16 29.04 41.09 -29.66
C SER A 16 28.51 40.39 -30.92
N CYS A 17 29.17 39.34 -31.39
CA CYS A 17 28.55 38.49 -32.39
C CYS A 17 27.43 37.71 -31.68
N SER A 18 26.17 38.05 -31.97
CA SER A 18 24.99 37.68 -31.17
C SER A 18 24.26 36.48 -31.75
N SER A 19 23.99 35.49 -30.90
CA SER A 19 22.90 34.48 -30.89
C SER A 19 22.30 33.92 -32.20
N TYR A 20 22.33 32.59 -32.32
CA TYR A 20 21.57 31.76 -33.29
C TYR A 20 20.22 31.29 -32.69
N ALA A 21 19.17 31.17 -33.51
CA ALA A 21 17.86 30.59 -33.11
C ALA A 21 17.37 29.50 -34.08
N PHE A 22 16.64 28.52 -33.53
CA PHE A 22 16.54 27.11 -33.99
C PHE A 22 15.25 26.68 -34.72
N ALA A 23 15.34 25.41 -35.18
CA ALA A 23 14.38 24.51 -35.79
C ALA A 23 12.99 24.40 -35.10
N HIS A 24 12.02 23.95 -35.89
CA HIS A 24 10.60 23.92 -35.56
C HIS A 24 10.13 22.47 -35.33
N SER A 25 10.30 21.93 -34.11
CA SER A 25 9.48 20.85 -33.52
C SER A 25 9.98 20.47 -32.13
N GLU A 26 9.18 20.66 -31.08
CA GLU A 26 9.58 20.35 -29.69
C GLU A 26 9.19 18.94 -29.21
N SER A 27 8.43 18.14 -29.98
CA SER A 27 8.20 16.71 -29.68
C SER A 27 7.58 15.98 -30.87
N ILE A 28 8.00 14.75 -31.14
CA ILE A 28 7.44 13.90 -32.21
C ILE A 28 7.20 12.46 -31.74
N THR A 29 6.07 11.87 -32.16
CA THR A 29 5.72 10.47 -31.86
C THR A 29 5.83 9.62 -33.12
N LEU A 30 6.56 8.50 -33.05
CA LEU A 30 6.86 7.63 -34.19
C LEU A 30 6.74 6.16 -33.79
N LYS A 31 6.52 5.26 -34.75
CA LYS A 31 6.54 3.81 -34.55
C LYS A 31 7.91 3.21 -34.92
N PRO A 32 8.27 2.02 -34.42
CA PRO A 32 9.45 1.31 -34.90
C PRO A 32 9.42 1.18 -36.43
N GLY A 33 10.55 1.48 -37.08
CA GLY A 33 10.68 1.47 -38.54
C GLY A 33 10.12 2.69 -39.28
N GLN A 34 9.42 3.60 -38.59
CA GLN A 34 8.86 4.82 -39.18
C GLN A 34 9.96 5.86 -39.47
N GLU A 35 9.85 6.53 -40.62
CA GLU A 35 10.72 7.62 -41.03
C GLU A 35 9.97 8.94 -41.17
N VAL A 36 10.64 10.04 -40.85
CA VAL A 36 10.10 11.40 -40.97
C VAL A 36 11.17 12.38 -41.44
N GLN A 37 10.79 13.30 -42.31
CA GLN A 37 11.66 14.39 -42.76
C GLN A 37 11.45 15.61 -41.88
N LEU A 38 12.54 16.11 -41.29
CA LEU A 38 12.59 17.31 -40.47
C LEU A 38 13.63 18.28 -41.07
N TYR A 39 13.79 19.47 -40.47
CA TYR A 39 14.79 20.43 -40.90
C TYR A 39 15.48 21.13 -39.74
N VAL A 40 16.73 21.52 -39.96
CA VAL A 40 17.45 22.51 -39.15
C VAL A 40 17.47 23.83 -39.92
N ASP A 41 17.29 24.96 -39.22
CA ASP A 41 17.30 26.30 -39.79
C ASP A 41 18.42 27.10 -39.13
N SER A 42 19.33 27.66 -39.92
CA SER A 42 20.35 28.58 -39.43
C SER A 42 19.93 30.02 -39.67
N ASN A 43 20.06 30.85 -38.64
CA ASN A 43 19.85 32.29 -38.71
C ASN A 43 20.97 33.00 -37.92
N PRO A 44 22.11 33.29 -38.54
CA PRO A 44 23.25 33.89 -37.87
C PRO A 44 23.05 35.40 -37.71
N SER A 45 23.54 36.00 -36.62
CA SER A 45 23.46 37.44 -36.39
C SER A 45 24.83 38.02 -35.99
N SER A 46 25.22 39.12 -36.65
CA SER A 46 26.47 39.83 -36.36
C SER A 46 26.22 41.33 -36.26
N ASP A 47 26.81 41.97 -35.24
CA ASP A 47 26.78 43.41 -35.07
C ASP A 47 27.72 44.13 -36.06
N LEU A 48 28.54 43.39 -36.82
CA LEU A 48 29.50 43.92 -37.79
C LEU A 48 28.88 44.02 -39.20
N PRO A 49 28.87 45.21 -39.83
CA PRO A 49 28.28 45.39 -41.16
C PRO A 49 29.09 44.67 -42.25
N GLY A 50 28.45 43.76 -42.99
CA GLY A 50 29.06 43.02 -44.10
C GLY A 50 29.90 41.81 -43.68
N ASP A 51 29.72 41.35 -42.44
CA ASP A 51 30.39 40.17 -41.91
C ASP A 51 29.84 38.87 -42.51
N THR A 52 30.74 37.93 -42.79
CA THR A 52 30.40 36.61 -43.33
C THR A 52 30.60 35.56 -42.25
N ILE A 53 29.55 34.80 -41.97
CA ILE A 53 29.50 33.86 -40.86
C ILE A 53 29.34 32.45 -41.43
N HIS A 54 30.29 31.59 -41.12
CA HIS A 54 30.27 30.18 -41.53
C HIS A 54 29.76 29.33 -40.37
N GLY A 55 28.65 28.61 -40.56
CA GLY A 55 27.99 27.84 -39.50
C GLY A 55 27.80 26.37 -39.85
N TRP A 56 27.90 25.49 -38.85
CA TRP A 56 27.56 24.07 -38.95
C TRP A 56 26.87 23.56 -37.69
N THR A 57 26.23 22.40 -37.76
CA THR A 57 25.61 21.75 -36.62
C THR A 57 25.79 20.24 -36.62
N ASP A 58 25.96 19.68 -35.43
CA ASP A 58 26.20 18.25 -35.20
C ASP A 58 25.11 17.65 -34.31
N ALA A 59 24.59 16.48 -34.68
CA ALA A 59 23.61 15.72 -33.90
C ALA A 59 24.28 14.83 -32.85
N SER A 60 23.74 14.84 -31.64
CA SER A 60 24.14 14.03 -30.48
C SER A 60 22.91 13.58 -29.68
N GLY A 61 23.07 12.86 -28.56
CA GLY A 61 21.95 12.31 -27.79
C GLY A 61 21.58 10.86 -28.15
N SER A 62 20.54 10.32 -27.49
CA SER A 62 20.18 8.89 -27.55
C SER A 62 19.68 8.42 -28.91
N ALA A 63 19.15 9.33 -29.73
CA ALA A 63 18.66 9.06 -31.08
C ALA A 63 19.54 9.65 -32.20
N ALA A 64 20.75 10.11 -31.89
CA ALA A 64 21.65 10.73 -32.89
C ALA A 64 21.94 9.83 -34.10
N SER A 65 22.00 8.51 -33.88
CA SER A 65 22.26 7.51 -34.92
C SER A 65 21.06 7.29 -35.87
N TRP A 66 19.89 7.82 -35.55
CA TRP A 66 18.67 7.71 -36.36
C TRP A 66 18.58 8.79 -37.44
N VAL A 67 19.47 9.78 -37.37
CA VAL A 67 19.43 11.01 -38.16
C VAL A 67 20.41 10.96 -39.31
N THR A 68 19.97 11.34 -40.52
CA THR A 68 20.80 11.42 -41.71
C THR A 68 20.47 12.68 -42.54
N PRO A 69 21.44 13.58 -42.81
CA PRO A 69 22.81 13.58 -42.29
C PRO A 69 22.85 13.98 -40.81
N ASN A 70 23.80 13.46 -40.04
CA ASN A 70 24.02 13.80 -38.62
C ASN A 70 24.98 14.99 -38.41
N HIS A 71 25.52 15.53 -39.50
CA HIS A 71 26.28 16.78 -39.57
C HIS A 71 25.73 17.61 -40.72
N VAL A 72 25.47 18.89 -40.47
CA VAL A 72 24.97 19.84 -41.46
C VAL A 72 25.87 21.06 -41.47
N ASP A 73 26.46 21.33 -42.63
CA ASP A 73 27.21 22.55 -42.91
C ASP A 73 26.30 23.53 -43.67
N PHE A 74 26.07 24.71 -43.10
CA PHE A 74 25.21 25.75 -43.69
C PHE A 74 25.98 26.66 -44.66
N GLY A 75 27.30 26.55 -44.71
CA GLY A 75 28.17 27.40 -45.51
C GLY A 75 28.28 28.83 -44.98
N ASP A 76 28.79 29.70 -45.85
CA ASP A 76 28.95 31.13 -45.60
C ASP A 76 27.61 31.86 -45.72
N GLN A 77 27.24 32.60 -44.67
CA GLN A 77 25.96 33.30 -44.56
C GLN A 77 26.14 34.75 -44.13
N GLN A 78 25.21 35.62 -44.54
CA GLN A 78 25.12 36.99 -44.06
C GLN A 78 24.25 37.08 -42.79
N SER A 79 24.45 38.13 -41.99
CA SER A 79 23.62 38.38 -40.80
C SER A 79 22.13 38.49 -41.17
N GLY A 80 21.28 37.67 -40.53
CA GLY A 80 19.84 37.59 -40.75
C GLY A 80 19.40 36.67 -41.89
N GLU A 81 20.33 35.95 -42.53
CA GLU A 81 20.04 34.99 -43.60
C GLU A 81 19.56 33.64 -43.05
N HIS A 82 18.46 33.12 -43.59
CA HIS A 82 17.89 31.83 -43.18
C HIS A 82 18.27 30.72 -44.15
N ASN A 83 19.01 29.70 -43.67
CA ASN A 83 19.27 28.49 -44.45
C ASN A 83 18.67 27.25 -43.77
N LYS A 84 17.69 26.66 -44.45
CA LYS A 84 17.03 25.42 -44.03
C LYS A 84 17.65 24.21 -44.71
N VAL A 85 18.06 23.24 -43.92
CA VAL A 85 18.57 21.95 -44.42
C VAL A 85 17.71 20.83 -43.85
N ASN A 86 17.16 20.00 -44.73
CA ASN A 86 16.34 18.85 -44.32
C ASN A 86 17.23 17.69 -43.88
N TYR A 87 16.81 16.99 -42.83
CA TYR A 87 17.37 15.71 -42.41
C TYR A 87 16.26 14.65 -42.30
N MET A 88 16.63 13.39 -42.47
CA MET A 88 15.76 12.25 -42.27
C MET A 88 16.00 11.67 -40.88
N LEU A 89 14.92 11.38 -40.15
CA LEU A 89 14.96 10.65 -38.91
C LEU A 89 14.23 9.32 -39.12
N LYS A 90 14.94 8.19 -38.96
CA LYS A 90 14.37 6.85 -39.09
C LYS A 90 14.54 6.07 -37.78
N VAL A 91 13.42 5.70 -37.17
CA VAL A 91 13.42 4.85 -35.97
C VAL A 91 13.84 3.42 -36.36
N PRO A 92 14.79 2.78 -35.65
CA PRO A 92 15.14 1.39 -35.90
C PRO A 92 13.92 0.46 -35.77
N ASP A 93 13.84 -0.58 -36.61
CA ASP A 93 12.71 -1.53 -36.60
C ASP A 93 12.60 -2.31 -35.28
N SER A 94 13.71 -2.47 -34.56
CA SER A 94 13.79 -3.17 -33.28
C SER A 94 13.79 -2.22 -32.07
N GLN A 95 13.42 -0.95 -32.26
CA GLN A 95 13.49 0.03 -31.18
C GLN A 95 12.38 -0.22 -30.16
N GLU A 96 12.74 -0.31 -28.88
CA GLU A 96 11.76 -0.46 -27.81
C GLU A 96 10.91 0.81 -27.62
N PRO A 97 9.65 0.70 -27.16
CA PRO A 97 8.83 1.85 -26.82
C PRO A 97 9.50 2.67 -25.71
N GLY A 98 9.51 4.00 -25.86
CA GLY A 98 10.24 4.85 -24.92
C GLY A 98 10.46 6.27 -25.41
N SER A 99 11.12 7.08 -24.58
CA SER A 99 11.49 8.47 -24.89
C SER A 99 12.96 8.58 -25.27
N TYR A 100 13.23 9.26 -26.37
CA TYR A 100 14.55 9.44 -26.96
C TYR A 100 14.76 10.90 -27.38
N GLU A 101 16.00 11.30 -27.63
CA GLU A 101 16.30 12.69 -28.01
C GLU A 101 17.42 12.81 -29.04
N VAL A 102 17.32 13.84 -29.88
CA VAL A 102 18.39 14.34 -30.73
C VAL A 102 18.76 15.75 -30.27
N LEU A 103 20.03 15.93 -29.93
CA LEU A 103 20.60 17.19 -29.49
C LEU A 103 21.47 17.77 -30.62
N TRP A 104 21.01 18.83 -31.25
CA TRP A 104 21.74 19.58 -32.27
C TRP A 104 22.60 20.66 -31.63
N THR A 105 23.93 20.51 -31.74
CA THR A 105 24.90 21.51 -31.28
C THR A 105 25.41 22.30 -32.47
N THR A 106 25.13 23.60 -32.50
CA THR A 106 25.55 24.49 -33.58
C THR A 106 26.86 25.18 -33.22
N SER A 107 27.77 25.31 -34.18
CA SER A 107 29.05 26.01 -34.06
C SER A 107 29.25 26.92 -35.26
N CYS A 108 30.08 27.95 -35.11
CA CYS A 108 30.27 28.92 -36.17
C CYS A 108 31.61 29.67 -36.07
N THR A 109 32.02 30.28 -37.19
CA THR A 109 33.18 31.16 -37.29
C THR A 109 32.87 32.41 -38.10
N SER A 110 33.44 33.54 -37.71
CA SER A 110 33.42 34.82 -38.45
C SER A 110 34.84 35.38 -38.50
N ASN A 111 35.34 35.71 -39.70
CA ASN A 111 36.70 36.25 -39.92
C ASN A 111 37.85 35.54 -39.15
N ALA A 112 37.76 34.22 -39.01
CA ALA A 112 38.67 33.34 -38.25
C ALA A 112 38.57 33.35 -36.71
N ASP A 113 37.57 34.04 -36.15
CA ASP A 113 37.18 33.93 -34.73
C ASP A 113 35.94 33.03 -34.56
N TYR A 114 35.88 32.26 -33.47
CA TYR A 114 34.72 31.43 -33.14
C TYR A 114 33.58 32.29 -32.57
N CYS A 115 32.36 32.11 -33.06
CA CYS A 115 31.17 32.74 -32.50
C CYS A 115 30.39 31.81 -31.56
N THR A 116 29.47 32.37 -30.78
CA THR A 116 28.71 31.63 -29.77
C THR A 116 27.64 30.78 -30.43
N GLY A 117 27.82 29.46 -30.34
CA GLY A 117 26.85 28.46 -30.77
C GLY A 117 25.69 28.27 -29.79
N SER A 118 24.70 27.51 -30.20
CA SER A 118 23.50 27.18 -29.43
C SER A 118 23.24 25.68 -29.47
N VAL A 119 22.41 25.18 -28.56
CA VAL A 119 22.02 23.76 -28.49
C VAL A 119 20.50 23.63 -28.53
N HIS A 120 19.98 22.68 -29.31
CA HIS A 120 18.54 22.41 -29.44
C HIS A 120 18.21 20.94 -29.34
N THR A 121 17.12 20.63 -28.67
CA THR A 121 16.68 19.26 -28.41
C THR A 121 15.41 18.95 -29.19
N VAL A 122 15.39 17.79 -29.85
CA VAL A 122 14.19 17.19 -30.46
C VAL A 122 13.84 15.94 -29.66
N SER A 123 12.70 15.96 -28.97
CA SER A 123 12.20 14.82 -28.20
C SER A 123 11.38 13.87 -29.08
N ILE A 124 11.63 12.57 -28.97
CA ILE A 124 11.02 11.51 -29.78
C ILE A 124 10.37 10.48 -28.85
N THR A 125 9.10 10.15 -29.09
CA THR A 125 8.39 9.06 -28.38
C THR A 125 8.14 7.90 -29.34
N VAL A 126 8.59 6.68 -28.99
CA VAL A 126 8.34 5.45 -29.75
C VAL A 126 7.14 4.71 -29.17
N GLU A 127 6.10 4.47 -29.99
CA GLU A 127 4.85 3.80 -29.56
C GLU A 127 4.97 2.25 -29.50
N PRO A 128 4.28 1.58 -28.56
CA PRO A 128 4.17 0.11 -28.54
C PRO A 128 3.27 -0.42 -29.66
N GLU A 129 3.69 -1.53 -30.30
CA GLU A 129 2.89 -2.24 -31.30
C GLU A 129 1.75 -3.03 -30.61
N LEU A 130 0.49 -2.59 -30.78
CA LEU A 130 -0.68 -3.23 -30.21
C LEU A 130 -0.98 -4.58 -30.90
N GLN A 131 -0.87 -5.69 -30.16
CA GLN A 131 -1.36 -7.01 -30.60
C GLN A 131 -2.89 -7.14 -30.35
N PRO A 132 -3.62 -7.92 -31.17
CA PRO A 132 -5.06 -8.09 -31.03
C PRO A 132 -5.44 -8.83 -29.74
N VAL A 133 -6.42 -8.29 -29.00
CA VAL A 133 -6.95 -8.86 -27.75
C VAL A 133 -7.51 -10.27 -27.98
N LYS A 134 -6.93 -11.27 -27.31
CA LYS A 134 -7.39 -12.65 -27.31
C LYS A 134 -8.33 -12.90 -26.12
N ASP A 135 -9.52 -13.44 -26.40
CA ASP A 135 -10.63 -13.71 -25.46
C ASP A 135 -10.51 -15.09 -24.77
N PHE A 136 -9.31 -15.43 -24.29
CA PHE A 136 -9.04 -16.74 -23.68
C PHE A 136 -9.50 -16.78 -22.20
N GLN A 137 -10.20 -17.85 -21.81
CA GLN A 137 -10.66 -18.13 -20.43
C GLN A 137 -10.56 -19.63 -20.12
N PHE A 138 -10.16 -19.98 -18.89
CA PHE A 138 -10.02 -21.37 -18.44
C PHE A 138 -10.34 -21.54 -16.94
N SER A 139 -10.52 -22.79 -16.50
CA SER A 139 -10.65 -23.17 -15.09
C SER A 139 -9.52 -24.12 -14.68
N VAL A 140 -8.92 -23.87 -13.53
CA VAL A 140 -8.14 -24.87 -12.79
C VAL A 140 -9.11 -25.81 -12.07
N VAL A 141 -8.82 -27.11 -12.06
CA VAL A 141 -9.61 -28.12 -11.37
C VAL A 141 -8.71 -29.06 -10.59
N VAL A 142 -8.93 -29.13 -9.28
CA VAL A 142 -8.23 -30.04 -8.34
C VAL A 142 -9.23 -30.86 -7.52
N PRO A 143 -8.83 -32.02 -6.95
CA PRO A 143 -9.69 -32.72 -6.01
C PRO A 143 -9.88 -31.90 -4.73
N VAL A 144 -11.06 -32.02 -4.11
CA VAL A 144 -11.39 -31.26 -2.89
C VAL A 144 -10.56 -31.72 -1.69
N PHE A 145 -10.28 -33.02 -1.59
CA PHE A 145 -9.56 -33.62 -0.46
C PHE A 145 -8.55 -34.68 -0.90
N GLU A 146 -7.37 -34.66 -0.27
CA GLU A 146 -6.34 -35.69 -0.41
C GLU A 146 -5.71 -36.03 0.94
N LYS A 147 -5.20 -37.25 1.09
CA LYS A 147 -4.51 -37.74 2.29
C LYS A 147 -3.04 -38.02 2.03
N ILE A 148 -2.15 -37.69 2.96
CA ILE A 148 -0.73 -38.01 2.88
C ILE A 148 -0.22 -38.40 4.26
N GLN A 149 0.68 -39.36 4.38
CA GLN A 149 1.32 -39.63 5.68
C GLN A 149 2.45 -38.64 5.94
N GLN A 150 2.84 -38.43 7.19
CA GLN A 150 4.11 -37.75 7.50
C GLN A 150 5.29 -38.45 6.82
N ASP A 151 6.34 -37.69 6.48
CA ASP A 151 7.55 -38.19 5.80
C ASP A 151 7.23 -38.95 4.50
N SER A 152 6.27 -38.43 3.73
CA SER A 152 5.85 -39.02 2.46
C SER A 152 5.71 -37.96 1.39
N GLN A 153 5.60 -38.40 0.14
CA GLN A 153 5.29 -37.54 -0.99
C GLN A 153 4.05 -38.06 -1.69
N ARG A 154 3.17 -37.16 -2.12
CA ARG A 154 1.99 -37.48 -2.90
C ARG A 154 1.84 -36.51 -4.07
N THR A 155 1.35 -37.05 -5.17
CA THR A 155 1.06 -36.30 -6.38
C THR A 155 -0.44 -36.08 -6.50
N ILE A 156 -0.82 -34.86 -6.84
CA ILE A 156 -2.20 -34.41 -7.02
C ILE A 156 -2.32 -33.95 -8.46
N THR A 157 -3.22 -34.57 -9.24
CA THR A 157 -3.44 -34.17 -10.63
C THR A 157 -4.19 -32.85 -10.68
N VAL A 158 -3.62 -31.89 -11.39
CA VAL A 158 -4.23 -30.58 -11.67
C VAL A 158 -4.63 -30.54 -13.13
N ARG A 159 -5.91 -30.29 -13.39
CA ARG A 159 -6.44 -30.17 -14.75
C ARG A 159 -6.73 -28.71 -15.06
N THR A 160 -6.59 -28.35 -16.32
CA THR A 160 -6.99 -27.05 -16.85
C THR A 160 -8.04 -27.27 -17.93
N GLU A 161 -9.21 -26.66 -17.75
CA GLU A 161 -10.36 -26.80 -18.64
C GLU A 161 -10.61 -25.48 -19.37
N ILE A 162 -10.75 -25.52 -20.69
CA ILE A 162 -11.04 -24.31 -21.49
C ILE A 162 -12.50 -23.93 -21.26
N ILE A 163 -12.73 -22.68 -20.91
CA ILE A 163 -14.08 -22.08 -20.85
C ILE A 163 -14.38 -21.41 -22.19
N LYS A 164 -13.44 -20.61 -22.71
CA LYS A 164 -13.62 -19.80 -23.93
C LYS A 164 -12.27 -19.47 -24.59
N GLY A 165 -12.29 -19.25 -25.90
CA GLY A 165 -11.12 -18.81 -26.66
C GLY A 165 -10.13 -19.93 -27.01
N GLU A 166 -9.09 -19.56 -27.75
CA GLU A 166 -8.02 -20.48 -28.14
C GLU A 166 -7.07 -20.75 -26.96
N PRO A 167 -6.70 -22.01 -26.67
CA PRO A 167 -5.89 -22.35 -25.50
C PRO A 167 -4.48 -21.76 -25.54
N GLU A 168 -4.12 -21.06 -24.47
CA GLU A 168 -2.79 -20.48 -24.25
C GLU A 168 -2.03 -21.22 -23.14
N PRO A 169 -0.68 -21.17 -23.10
CA PRO A 169 0.07 -21.69 -21.96
C PRO A 169 -0.35 -21.04 -20.63
N VAL A 170 -0.66 -21.87 -19.63
CA VAL A 170 -1.05 -21.49 -18.28
C VAL A 170 0.10 -21.81 -17.32
N SER A 171 0.64 -20.79 -16.66
CA SER A 171 1.61 -20.92 -15.58
C SER A 171 0.89 -21.26 -14.28
N LEU A 172 1.31 -22.32 -13.61
CA LEU A 172 0.73 -22.82 -12.36
C LEU A 172 1.61 -22.49 -11.16
N SER A 173 0.99 -22.00 -10.08
CA SER A 173 1.64 -21.71 -8.81
C SER A 173 0.77 -22.11 -7.61
N THR A 174 1.35 -22.15 -6.42
CA THR A 174 0.63 -22.35 -5.16
C THR A 174 1.16 -21.37 -4.11
N THR A 175 0.41 -21.10 -3.03
CA THR A 175 0.72 -19.97 -2.12
C THR A 175 0.79 -20.34 -0.63
N THR A 176 0.54 -21.61 -0.26
CA THR A 176 0.29 -22.00 1.14
C THR A 176 1.11 -23.16 1.68
N TRP A 177 2.23 -23.53 1.05
CA TRP A 177 3.13 -24.49 1.70
C TRP A 177 3.88 -23.85 2.87
N GLN A 178 4.04 -24.60 3.97
CA GLN A 178 4.59 -24.12 5.24
C GLN A 178 5.87 -24.89 5.56
N GLU A 179 7.00 -24.40 5.06
CA GLU A 179 8.30 -25.05 5.24
C GLU A 179 8.70 -25.15 6.71
N SER A 180 8.27 -24.19 7.54
CA SER A 180 8.44 -24.20 8.99
C SER A 180 7.74 -25.39 9.67
N LEU A 181 6.66 -25.89 9.09
CA LEU A 181 5.99 -27.12 9.50
C LEU A 181 6.51 -28.34 8.74
N GLY A 182 7.38 -28.16 7.75
CA GLY A 182 7.97 -29.25 6.98
C GLY A 182 7.02 -29.87 5.95
N ILE A 183 6.06 -29.09 5.43
CA ILE A 183 5.23 -29.42 4.26
C ILE A 183 5.60 -28.53 3.07
N TYR A 184 5.78 -29.14 1.90
CA TYR A 184 6.28 -28.52 0.66
C TYR A 184 5.34 -28.82 -0.50
N GLY A 185 5.23 -27.90 -1.47
CA GLY A 185 4.41 -28.07 -2.68
C GLY A 185 5.04 -27.45 -3.92
N TRP A 186 5.08 -28.17 -5.05
CA TRP A 186 5.54 -27.63 -6.34
C TRP A 186 4.87 -28.32 -7.54
N PHE A 187 4.96 -27.74 -8.73
CA PHE A 187 4.33 -28.26 -9.95
C PHE A 187 5.32 -28.91 -10.92
N GLU A 188 4.91 -30.03 -11.52
CA GLU A 188 5.62 -30.69 -12.62
C GLU A 188 4.62 -31.10 -13.73
N PRO A 189 4.67 -30.47 -14.92
CA PRO A 189 5.34 -29.19 -15.23
C PRO A 189 4.61 -27.99 -14.58
N SER A 190 5.32 -26.88 -14.36
CA SER A 190 4.76 -25.62 -13.85
C SER A 190 4.06 -24.77 -14.91
N VAL A 191 4.11 -25.18 -16.19
CA VAL A 191 3.37 -24.55 -17.28
C VAL A 191 2.66 -25.64 -18.07
N VAL A 192 1.35 -25.47 -18.32
CA VAL A 192 0.54 -26.41 -19.11
C VAL A 192 -0.33 -25.67 -20.10
N THR A 193 -0.53 -26.24 -21.28
CA THR A 193 -1.59 -25.78 -22.19
C THR A 193 -2.91 -26.46 -21.79
N PRO A 194 -4.05 -25.75 -21.73
CA PRO A 194 -5.35 -26.30 -21.40
C PRO A 194 -5.67 -27.60 -22.12
N GLN A 195 -6.40 -28.49 -21.44
CA GLN A 195 -6.62 -29.90 -21.80
C GLN A 195 -5.44 -30.84 -21.49
N ASN A 196 -4.28 -30.31 -21.09
CA ASN A 196 -3.22 -31.10 -20.46
C ASN A 196 -3.30 -31.00 -18.93
N SER A 197 -2.72 -31.98 -18.24
CA SER A 197 -2.65 -31.99 -16.78
C SER A 197 -1.25 -31.69 -16.27
N ALA A 198 -1.16 -30.93 -15.18
CA ALA A 198 0.03 -30.83 -14.36
C ALA A 198 -0.08 -31.73 -13.14
N THR A 199 1.04 -31.92 -12.46
CA THR A 199 1.06 -32.59 -11.15
C THR A 199 1.51 -31.61 -10.09
N LEU A 200 0.66 -31.36 -9.09
CA LEU A 200 1.08 -30.75 -7.83
C LEU A 200 1.70 -31.85 -6.97
N ILE A 201 2.97 -31.71 -6.63
CA ILE A 201 3.70 -32.64 -5.77
C ILE A 201 3.73 -32.04 -4.36
N VAL A 202 3.10 -32.73 -3.41
CA VAL A 202 3.10 -32.37 -2.00
C VAL A 202 4.02 -33.32 -1.25
N LYS A 203 4.97 -32.79 -0.50
CA LYS A 203 5.90 -33.55 0.33
C LYS A 203 5.79 -33.13 1.77
N THR A 204 5.77 -34.10 2.68
CA THR A 204 5.77 -33.89 4.12
C THR A 204 7.05 -34.45 4.74
N SER A 205 7.43 -33.92 5.90
CA SER A 205 8.50 -34.45 6.75
C SER A 205 7.93 -35.03 8.05
N CYS A 206 8.76 -35.70 8.86
CA CYS A 206 8.39 -36.11 10.22
C CYS A 206 8.09 -34.95 11.18
N LYS A 207 8.40 -33.70 10.82
CA LYS A 207 8.02 -32.52 11.61
C LYS A 207 6.60 -32.03 11.33
N THR A 208 6.01 -32.44 10.20
CA THR A 208 4.68 -31.99 9.76
C THR A 208 3.61 -32.42 10.73
N PRO A 209 2.95 -31.49 11.46
CA PRO A 209 1.86 -31.88 12.35
C PRO A 209 0.76 -32.62 11.57
N PRO A 210 0.21 -33.72 12.11
CA PRO A 210 -0.98 -34.32 11.54
C PRO A 210 -2.16 -33.35 11.62
N ASP A 211 -2.57 -32.79 10.47
CA ASP A 211 -3.63 -31.78 10.35
C ASP A 211 -4.08 -31.65 8.88
N ASN A 212 -5.05 -30.78 8.62
CA ASN A 212 -5.50 -30.41 7.28
C ASN A 212 -4.79 -29.15 6.77
N TYR A 213 -4.15 -29.26 5.60
CA TYR A 213 -3.42 -28.17 4.95
C TYR A 213 -4.09 -27.81 3.63
N GLN A 214 -4.38 -26.53 3.39
CA GLN A 214 -4.98 -26.10 2.12
C GLN A 214 -3.89 -25.69 1.14
N PHE A 215 -3.94 -26.17 -0.10
CA PHE A 215 -3.13 -25.69 -1.23
C PHE A 215 -4.02 -24.96 -2.21
N TYR A 216 -3.79 -23.66 -2.37
CA TYR A 216 -4.38 -22.86 -3.44
C TYR A 216 -3.60 -23.13 -4.71
N VAL A 217 -4.26 -23.55 -5.78
CA VAL A 217 -3.66 -23.81 -7.09
C VAL A 217 -4.09 -22.70 -8.03
N ASN A 218 -3.16 -21.82 -8.37
CA ASN A 218 -3.40 -20.68 -9.24
C ASN A 218 -2.88 -20.99 -10.65
N GLY A 219 -3.65 -20.65 -11.67
CA GLY A 219 -3.23 -20.64 -13.06
C GLY A 219 -3.32 -19.23 -13.63
N VAL A 220 -2.30 -18.81 -14.39
CA VAL A 220 -2.27 -17.52 -15.10
C VAL A 220 -1.77 -17.73 -16.54
N ALA A 221 -2.51 -17.23 -17.53
CA ALA A 221 -2.14 -17.26 -18.94
C ALA A 221 -1.49 -15.94 -19.39
N ALA A 222 -0.79 -15.95 -20.52
CA ALA A 222 -0.14 -14.76 -21.08
C ALA A 222 -1.11 -13.63 -21.43
N SER A 223 -2.37 -13.95 -21.74
CA SER A 223 -3.47 -12.98 -21.93
C SER A 223 -3.97 -12.32 -20.64
N GLY A 224 -3.48 -12.71 -19.46
CA GLY A 224 -3.98 -12.25 -18.16
C GLY A 224 -5.18 -13.04 -17.63
N ALA A 225 -5.71 -14.01 -18.40
CA ALA A 225 -6.72 -14.93 -17.92
C ALA A 225 -6.20 -15.72 -16.71
N SER A 226 -6.99 -15.82 -15.65
CA SER A 226 -6.60 -16.51 -14.42
C SER A 226 -7.73 -17.34 -13.82
N SER A 227 -7.35 -18.39 -13.09
CA SER A 227 -8.27 -19.23 -12.33
C SER A 227 -7.57 -19.85 -11.13
N THR A 228 -8.28 -19.96 -10.01
CA THR A 228 -7.80 -20.58 -8.77
C THR A 228 -8.77 -21.64 -8.30
N ASP A 229 -8.23 -22.77 -7.82
CA ASP A 229 -8.99 -23.82 -7.13
C ASP A 229 -8.20 -24.30 -5.88
N ILE A 230 -8.86 -25.03 -4.96
CA ILE A 230 -8.29 -25.36 -3.64
C ILE A 230 -8.37 -26.86 -3.37
N VAL A 231 -7.25 -27.46 -2.97
CA VAL A 231 -7.21 -28.83 -2.44
C VAL A 231 -6.84 -28.84 -0.96
N THR A 232 -7.61 -29.58 -0.15
CA THR A 232 -7.27 -29.83 1.27
C THR A 232 -6.50 -31.14 1.40
N VAL A 233 -5.27 -31.07 1.92
CA VAL A 233 -4.39 -32.21 2.16
C VAL A 233 -4.37 -32.55 3.65
N THR A 234 -4.97 -33.68 4.03
CA THR A 234 -4.91 -34.22 5.39
C THR A 234 -3.62 -35.00 5.60
N VAL A 235 -2.78 -34.53 6.51
CA VAL A 235 -1.56 -35.22 6.94
C VAL A 235 -1.90 -36.21 8.06
N GLU A 236 -1.68 -37.49 7.81
CA GLU A 236 -1.88 -38.58 8.77
C GLU A 236 -0.56 -38.94 9.47
N PRO A 237 -0.60 -39.31 10.76
CA PRO A 237 0.61 -39.65 11.50
C PRO A 237 1.30 -40.90 10.93
N ASN A 238 2.64 -40.85 10.85
CA ASN A 238 3.45 -42.00 10.42
C ASN A 238 4.14 -42.63 11.62
N THR A 239 3.96 -43.95 11.79
CA THR A 239 4.57 -44.70 12.92
C THR A 239 6.10 -44.65 12.92
N LYS A 240 6.73 -44.34 11.78
CA LYS A 240 8.19 -44.15 11.64
C LYS A 240 8.70 -42.82 12.20
N CYS A 241 7.84 -41.83 12.36
CA CYS A 241 8.25 -40.47 12.75
C CYS A 241 8.42 -40.28 14.26
N GLY A 242 8.21 -41.34 15.07
CA GLY A 242 8.25 -41.27 16.53
C GLY A 242 7.06 -40.48 17.09
N GLN A 243 6.43 -40.98 18.15
CA GLN A 243 5.34 -40.24 18.79
C GLN A 243 5.90 -39.02 19.51
N LEU A 244 5.92 -37.86 18.84
CA LEU A 244 5.79 -36.59 19.57
C LEU A 244 4.35 -36.56 20.09
N GLN A 245 4.18 -37.03 21.33
CA GLN A 245 2.94 -36.81 22.08
C GLN A 245 2.76 -35.31 22.28
N SER A 246 2.04 -34.64 21.37
CA SER A 246 1.34 -33.41 21.71
C SER A 246 0.23 -33.79 22.67
N THR A 247 0.41 -33.50 23.96
CA THR A 247 -0.65 -33.66 24.96
C THR A 247 -1.55 -32.42 24.88
N SER A 248 -2.47 -32.38 23.92
CA SER A 248 -3.61 -31.47 23.98
C SER A 248 -4.43 -31.82 25.23
N GLN A 249 -4.73 -30.81 26.06
CA GLN A 249 -5.64 -31.00 27.18
C GLN A 249 -7.07 -30.95 26.64
N THR A 250 -7.80 -32.06 26.71
CA THR A 250 -9.19 -32.17 26.26
C THR A 250 -10.12 -32.39 27.44
N ALA A 251 -11.18 -31.59 27.53
CA ALA A 251 -12.33 -31.80 28.41
C ALA A 251 -13.54 -32.25 27.58
N GLN A 252 -14.37 -33.12 28.15
CA GLN A 252 -15.55 -33.68 27.49
C GLN A 252 -16.71 -33.82 28.47
N SER A 253 -17.91 -33.47 28.02
CA SER A 253 -19.17 -33.67 28.75
C SER A 253 -20.28 -34.16 27.82
N SER A 254 -21.50 -34.32 28.35
CA SER A 254 -22.69 -34.59 27.54
C SER A 254 -23.06 -33.45 26.58
N PHE A 255 -22.53 -32.25 26.81
CA PHE A 255 -22.87 -31.04 26.05
C PHE A 255 -21.85 -30.71 24.96
N GLY A 256 -20.70 -31.36 24.94
CA GLY A 256 -19.65 -31.05 23.98
C GLY A 256 -18.25 -31.50 24.36
N THR A 257 -17.29 -31.02 23.58
CA THR A 257 -15.83 -31.16 23.82
C THR A 257 -15.17 -29.80 23.85
N LEU A 258 -14.06 -29.68 24.58
CA LEU A 258 -13.20 -28.50 24.64
C LEU A 258 -11.74 -28.94 24.63
N GLN A 259 -10.89 -28.30 23.84
CA GLN A 259 -9.45 -28.59 23.79
C GLN A 259 -8.63 -27.32 23.51
N VAL A 260 -7.36 -27.37 23.89
CA VAL A 260 -6.34 -26.36 23.56
C VAL A 260 -5.21 -26.95 22.71
N SER A 261 -4.68 -26.18 21.77
CA SER A 261 -3.63 -26.64 20.85
C SER A 261 -2.28 -26.95 21.51
N SER A 262 -1.99 -26.35 22.66
CA SER A 262 -0.74 -26.58 23.39
C SER A 262 -0.93 -26.45 24.91
N PRO A 263 -0.28 -27.30 25.72
CA PRO A 263 -0.27 -27.14 27.18
C PRO A 263 0.67 -26.02 27.67
N VAL A 264 1.57 -25.49 26.83
CA VAL A 264 2.53 -24.42 27.18
C VAL A 264 2.70 -23.45 26.01
N ILE A 265 2.71 -22.15 26.30
CA ILE A 265 2.89 -21.07 25.33
C ILE A 265 3.88 -20.04 25.87
N SER A 266 4.78 -19.61 24.99
CA SER A 266 5.65 -18.46 25.26
C SER A 266 4.99 -17.18 24.77
N SER A 267 4.99 -16.13 25.59
CA SER A 267 4.53 -14.80 25.17
C SER A 267 5.40 -13.70 25.79
N SER A 268 5.56 -12.59 25.10
CA SER A 268 6.19 -11.37 25.61
C SER A 268 5.37 -10.14 25.20
N LYS A 269 5.68 -8.96 25.78
CA LYS A 269 5.07 -7.67 25.40
C LYS A 269 5.07 -7.42 23.89
N TYR A 270 6.08 -7.93 23.18
CA TYR A 270 6.31 -7.67 21.75
C TYR A 270 6.03 -8.88 20.85
N SER A 271 5.86 -10.08 21.43
CA SER A 271 5.42 -11.28 20.73
C SER A 271 4.24 -11.90 21.49
N PRO A 272 3.01 -11.44 21.21
CA PRO A 272 1.83 -12.01 21.84
C PRO A 272 1.68 -13.47 21.45
N GLY A 273 1.49 -14.35 22.44
CA GLY A 273 1.25 -15.76 22.20
C GLY A 273 -0.15 -15.98 21.63
N VAL A 274 -0.37 -17.03 20.85
CA VAL A 274 -1.71 -17.43 20.38
C VAL A 274 -1.94 -18.89 20.73
N ILE A 275 -3.07 -19.17 21.38
CA ILE A 275 -3.56 -20.54 21.64
C ILE A 275 -4.82 -20.79 20.82
N GLN A 276 -4.93 -21.94 20.16
CA GLN A 276 -6.20 -22.33 19.55
C GLN A 276 -7.05 -23.04 20.59
N VAL A 277 -8.28 -22.58 20.76
CA VAL A 277 -9.30 -23.22 21.60
C VAL A 277 -10.38 -23.77 20.68
N SER A 278 -10.55 -25.09 20.65
CA SER A 278 -11.51 -25.75 19.77
C SER A 278 -12.39 -26.76 20.50
N GLY A 279 -13.47 -27.18 19.86
CA GLY A 279 -14.42 -28.09 20.46
C GLY A 279 -15.71 -28.27 19.69
N THR A 280 -16.65 -28.98 20.30
CA THR A 280 -17.96 -29.30 19.74
C THR A 280 -19.08 -29.02 20.75
N VAL A 281 -20.29 -28.77 20.27
CA VAL A 281 -21.52 -28.61 21.07
C VAL A 281 -22.61 -29.52 20.50
N THR A 282 -23.18 -30.38 21.34
CA THR A 282 -24.07 -31.46 20.89
C THR A 282 -25.55 -31.07 20.80
N SER A 283 -26.00 -29.98 21.45
CA SER A 283 -27.42 -29.56 21.52
C SER A 283 -27.58 -28.05 21.27
N ILE A 284 -27.48 -27.65 20.01
CA ILE A 284 -27.39 -26.24 19.58
C ILE A 284 -28.77 -25.58 19.52
N SER A 285 -28.89 -24.37 20.05
CA SER A 285 -30.04 -23.46 19.90
C SER A 285 -29.65 -22.24 19.06
N ARG A 286 -30.45 -21.90 18.04
CA ARG A 286 -30.14 -20.78 17.14
C ARG A 286 -30.06 -19.45 17.90
N GLY A 287 -28.99 -18.69 17.67
CA GLY A 287 -28.79 -17.36 18.21
C GLY A 287 -28.23 -17.28 19.63
N MET A 288 -27.91 -18.40 20.29
CA MET A 288 -27.19 -18.38 21.57
C MET A 288 -25.67 -18.50 21.37
N PRO A 289 -24.85 -17.59 21.94
CA PRO A 289 -23.41 -17.70 21.90
C PRO A 289 -22.88 -18.73 22.92
N LEU A 290 -21.79 -19.41 22.57
CA LEU A 290 -20.89 -20.07 23.52
C LEU A 290 -20.11 -19.00 24.28
N VAL A 291 -19.91 -19.15 25.57
CA VAL A 291 -19.04 -18.26 26.36
C VAL A 291 -17.78 -19.03 26.73
N LEU A 292 -16.61 -18.50 26.36
CA LEU A 292 -15.33 -18.89 26.95
C LEU A 292 -14.99 -17.96 28.09
N GLU A 293 -14.69 -18.51 29.26
CA GLU A 293 -14.12 -17.78 30.38
C GLU A 293 -12.66 -18.19 30.56
N ILE A 294 -11.76 -17.23 30.35
CA ILE A 294 -10.32 -17.37 30.54
C ILE A 294 -9.99 -16.80 31.91
N LYS A 295 -9.70 -17.68 32.85
CA LYS A 295 -9.23 -17.29 34.17
C LYS A 295 -7.70 -17.25 34.17
N LYS A 296 -7.15 -16.09 34.52
CA LYS A 296 -5.72 -15.83 34.60
C LYS A 296 -5.14 -16.27 35.96
N PRO A 297 -3.81 -16.38 36.10
CA PRO A 297 -3.16 -16.75 37.37
C PRO A 297 -3.50 -15.85 38.56
N ASP A 298 -3.79 -14.56 38.31
CA ASP A 298 -4.18 -13.58 39.33
C ASP A 298 -5.67 -13.67 39.73
N ASN A 299 -6.40 -14.67 39.22
CA ASN A 299 -7.84 -14.86 39.32
C ASN A 299 -8.71 -13.82 38.60
N SER A 300 -8.13 -12.90 37.81
CA SER A 300 -8.91 -12.11 36.87
C SER A 300 -9.51 -13.03 35.80
N VAL A 301 -10.72 -12.69 35.34
CA VAL A 301 -11.46 -13.46 34.34
C VAL A 301 -11.72 -12.58 33.14
N GLU A 302 -11.40 -13.08 31.94
CA GLU A 302 -11.85 -12.52 30.67
C GLU A 302 -12.87 -13.46 30.04
N SER A 303 -14.03 -12.91 29.65
CA SER A 303 -15.09 -13.67 29.02
C SER A 303 -15.22 -13.28 27.54
N GLN A 304 -15.33 -14.28 26.67
CA GLN A 304 -15.49 -14.10 25.23
C GLN A 304 -16.72 -14.87 24.74
N GLY A 305 -17.63 -14.17 24.06
CA GLY A 305 -18.72 -14.81 23.33
C GLY A 305 -18.25 -15.34 21.97
N ILE A 306 -18.58 -16.58 21.65
CA ILE A 306 -18.25 -17.28 20.41
C ILE A 306 -19.55 -17.75 19.76
N ILE A 307 -19.70 -17.46 18.46
CA ILE A 307 -20.77 -18.04 17.66
C ILE A 307 -20.28 -19.38 17.13
N ILE A 308 -21.05 -20.43 17.41
CA ILE A 308 -20.73 -21.80 17.01
C ILE A 308 -21.26 -22.02 15.59
N SER A 309 -20.55 -22.83 14.79
CA SER A 309 -21.03 -23.20 13.46
C SER A 309 -22.38 -23.94 13.52
N LYS A 310 -23.09 -24.01 12.38
CA LYS A 310 -24.37 -24.72 12.27
C LYS A 310 -24.27 -26.20 12.66
N ASP A 311 -23.08 -26.79 12.54
CA ASP A 311 -22.79 -28.19 12.86
C ASP A 311 -22.24 -28.39 14.28
N GLY A 312 -22.17 -27.32 15.08
CA GLY A 312 -21.80 -27.40 16.50
C GLY A 312 -20.31 -27.30 16.77
N ASN A 313 -19.49 -27.07 15.76
CA ASN A 313 -18.04 -26.95 15.92
C ASN A 313 -17.64 -25.50 16.21
N PHE A 314 -16.63 -25.33 17.05
CA PHE A 314 -15.93 -24.05 17.23
C PHE A 314 -14.42 -24.27 17.23
N ASP A 315 -13.69 -23.31 16.66
CA ASP A 315 -12.24 -23.23 16.69
C ASP A 315 -11.87 -21.75 16.69
N VAL A 316 -11.27 -21.27 17.77
CA VAL A 316 -11.04 -19.85 18.00
C VAL A 316 -9.64 -19.60 18.54
N PRO A 317 -8.86 -18.72 17.90
CA PRO A 317 -7.59 -18.28 18.44
C PRO A 317 -7.82 -17.33 19.61
N VAL A 318 -7.21 -17.64 20.75
CA VAL A 318 -7.12 -16.77 21.93
C VAL A 318 -5.74 -16.15 21.98
N ALA A 319 -5.69 -14.83 21.83
CA ALA A 319 -4.45 -14.06 21.91
C ALA A 319 -4.07 -13.79 23.37
N ILE A 320 -2.87 -14.19 23.74
CA ILE A 320 -2.24 -13.93 25.04
C ILE A 320 -1.45 -12.63 24.91
N LYS A 321 -1.99 -11.55 25.47
CA LYS A 321 -1.30 -10.25 25.43
C LYS A 321 -0.01 -10.33 26.25
N GLY A 322 1.00 -9.60 25.81
CA GLY A 322 2.31 -9.71 26.43
C GLY A 322 2.44 -9.11 27.83
N ASP A 323 1.44 -8.34 28.29
CA ASP A 323 1.27 -7.83 29.66
C ASP A 323 0.52 -8.80 30.58
N TRP A 324 0.04 -9.95 30.08
CA TRP A 324 -0.66 -10.94 30.88
C TRP A 324 0.26 -11.68 31.86
N PRO A 325 -0.20 -11.98 33.10
CA PRO A 325 0.61 -12.65 34.12
C PRO A 325 1.16 -14.00 33.65
N LYS A 326 2.42 -14.31 33.94
CA LYS A 326 2.96 -15.65 33.67
C LYS A 326 2.36 -16.67 34.64
N GLY A 327 2.14 -17.89 34.18
CA GLY A 327 1.58 -18.99 34.99
C GLY A 327 0.42 -19.72 34.33
N THR A 328 -0.35 -20.44 35.15
CA THR A 328 -1.46 -21.29 34.71
C THR A 328 -2.71 -20.50 34.36
N TYR A 329 -3.21 -20.69 33.15
CA TYR A 329 -4.50 -20.22 32.68
C TYR A 329 -5.48 -21.38 32.61
N THR A 330 -6.75 -21.12 32.90
CA THR A 330 -7.84 -22.08 32.65
C THR A 330 -8.86 -21.47 31.72
N VAL A 331 -9.31 -22.25 30.74
CA VAL A 331 -10.38 -21.89 29.81
C VAL A 331 -11.58 -22.77 30.11
N THR A 332 -12.70 -22.14 30.44
CA THR A 332 -13.99 -22.81 30.68
C THR A 332 -14.95 -22.47 29.56
N ALA A 333 -15.58 -23.47 28.94
CA ALA A 333 -16.57 -23.24 27.89
C ALA A 333 -17.98 -23.53 28.41
N THR A 334 -18.90 -22.57 28.26
CA THR A 334 -20.29 -22.68 28.70
C THR A 334 -21.25 -22.34 27.57
N TYR A 335 -22.25 -23.20 27.33
CA TYR A 335 -23.29 -22.98 26.33
C TYR A 335 -24.65 -22.86 27.00
N GLY A 336 -25.22 -21.65 27.03
CA GLY A 336 -26.43 -21.36 27.81
C GLY A 336 -26.18 -21.60 29.30
N PRO A 337 -26.98 -22.43 30.00
CA PRO A 337 -26.75 -22.77 31.40
C PRO A 337 -25.77 -23.94 31.61
N ASN A 338 -25.25 -24.56 30.55
CA ASN A 338 -24.50 -25.82 30.64
C ASN A 338 -23.00 -25.62 30.42
N GLU A 339 -22.18 -26.07 31.36
CA GLU A 339 -20.72 -26.13 31.20
C GLU A 339 -20.34 -27.32 30.30
N ILE A 340 -19.52 -27.06 29.28
CA ILE A 340 -18.95 -28.07 28.39
C ILE A 340 -17.73 -28.72 29.04
N GLY A 341 -16.86 -27.90 29.63
CA GLY A 341 -15.68 -28.35 30.37
C GLY A 341 -14.66 -27.23 30.58
N THR A 342 -13.60 -27.57 31.32
CA THR A 342 -12.47 -26.68 31.65
C THR A 342 -11.15 -27.32 31.24
N VAL A 343 -10.28 -26.58 30.55
CA VAL A 343 -8.92 -27.00 30.15
C VAL A 343 -7.87 -25.99 30.63
N ALA A 344 -6.61 -26.39 30.79
CA ALA A 344 -5.55 -25.52 31.28
C ALA A 344 -4.34 -25.44 30.33
N PHE A 345 -3.66 -24.29 30.34
CA PHE A 345 -2.38 -24.10 29.66
C PHE A 345 -1.46 -23.18 30.47
N GLN A 346 -0.15 -23.28 30.25
CA GLN A 346 0.85 -22.44 30.90
C GLN A 346 1.30 -21.32 29.96
N VAL A 347 1.43 -20.10 30.50
CA VAL A 347 2.13 -19.01 29.84
C VAL A 347 3.48 -18.80 30.50
N SER A 348 4.57 -19.01 29.74
CA SER A 348 5.94 -18.75 30.16
C SER A 348 6.55 -17.57 29.40
N ASP A 349 7.69 -17.06 29.89
CA ASP A 349 8.53 -16.20 29.07
C ASP A 349 9.05 -16.98 27.85
N PRO A 350 9.29 -16.31 26.70
CA PRO A 350 10.11 -16.89 25.65
C PRO A 350 11.43 -17.28 26.30
N THR A 351 11.86 -18.52 26.09
CA THR A 351 13.05 -19.07 26.74
C THR A 351 14.19 -18.06 26.68
N THR A 352 14.55 -17.48 27.82
CA THR A 352 15.72 -16.61 27.95
C THR A 352 16.93 -17.40 27.50
N THR A 353 17.58 -16.95 26.43
CA THR A 353 18.86 -17.50 26.00
C THR A 353 19.84 -17.39 27.18
N PRO A 354 20.45 -18.49 27.66
CA PRO A 354 21.44 -18.43 28.71
C PRO A 354 22.61 -17.53 28.27
N GLY A 355 22.87 -16.46 29.04
CA GLY A 355 24.01 -15.57 28.87
C GLY A 355 23.68 -14.28 28.13
N VAL A 356 23.18 -13.26 28.83
CA VAL A 356 23.09 -11.86 28.35
C VAL A 356 24.07 -11.01 29.15
N ILE A 357 24.82 -10.14 28.49
CA ILE A 357 25.78 -9.22 29.09
C ILE A 357 25.22 -7.80 29.03
N LYS A 358 25.26 -7.08 30.15
CA LYS A 358 24.94 -5.65 30.20
C LYS A 358 26.22 -4.83 29.96
N TYR A 359 26.20 -3.98 28.94
CA TYR A 359 27.23 -2.97 28.68
C TYR A 359 26.74 -1.59 29.11
N GLN A 360 27.62 -0.83 29.75
CA GLN A 360 27.39 0.57 30.12
C GLN A 360 28.61 1.38 29.71
N ASP A 361 28.39 2.34 28.82
CA ASP A 361 29.38 3.35 28.48
C ASP A 361 29.18 4.57 29.38
N LYS A 362 30.15 4.81 30.26
CA LYS A 362 30.08 5.93 31.22
C LYS A 362 30.53 7.26 30.61
N GLN A 363 31.21 7.24 29.47
CA GLN A 363 31.74 8.43 28.84
C GLN A 363 30.65 9.17 28.07
N TYR A 364 29.87 8.44 27.27
CA TYR A 364 28.77 8.99 26.48
C TYR A 364 27.39 8.71 27.10
N GLY A 365 27.34 7.88 28.15
CA GLY A 365 26.16 7.76 29.00
C GLY A 365 25.05 6.88 28.43
N PHE A 366 25.38 5.77 27.77
CA PHE A 366 24.36 4.79 27.34
C PHE A 366 24.53 3.42 27.99
N THR A 367 23.46 2.64 28.02
CA THR A 367 23.50 1.22 28.38
C THR A 367 22.79 0.37 27.34
N ILE A 368 23.24 -0.87 27.15
CA ILE A 368 22.66 -1.84 26.22
C ILE A 368 22.95 -3.26 26.72
N ASN A 369 21.97 -4.15 26.63
CA ASN A 369 22.13 -5.57 26.88
C ASN A 369 22.34 -6.30 25.55
N TYR A 370 23.26 -7.27 25.51
CA TYR A 370 23.54 -8.05 24.31
C TYR A 370 23.83 -9.52 24.64
N PRO A 371 23.63 -10.47 23.70
CA PRO A 371 23.89 -11.88 23.97
C PRO A 371 25.38 -12.13 24.26
N ALA A 372 25.68 -12.96 25.26
CA ALA A 372 27.05 -13.27 25.68
C ALA A 372 27.88 -13.99 24.60
N THR A 373 27.20 -14.58 23.62
CA THR A 373 27.81 -15.22 22.45
C THR A 373 28.29 -14.21 21.41
N TRP A 374 27.77 -12.98 21.42
CA TRP A 374 28.14 -11.94 20.47
C TRP A 374 29.44 -11.25 20.88
N GLN A 375 30.25 -10.90 19.88
CA GLN A 375 31.50 -10.19 20.10
C GLN A 375 31.22 -8.69 20.16
N LYS A 376 31.60 -8.04 21.27
CA LYS A 376 31.53 -6.58 21.41
C LYS A 376 32.88 -5.96 21.10
N ASN A 377 32.89 -4.95 20.23
CA ASN A 377 34.04 -4.08 20.00
C ASN A 377 33.71 -2.62 20.37
N THR A 378 34.67 -1.89 20.93
CA THR A 378 34.51 -0.50 21.41
C THR A 378 35.60 0.40 20.85
N THR A 379 35.97 0.20 19.59
CA THR A 379 36.90 1.11 18.89
C THR A 379 36.14 2.40 18.57
N PHE A 380 36.57 3.50 19.19
CA PHE A 380 36.06 4.83 18.87
C PHE A 380 36.66 5.28 17.54
N GLU A 381 35.88 5.14 16.47
CA GLU A 381 36.24 5.62 15.15
C GLU A 381 35.46 6.90 14.87
N LYS A 382 36.22 7.97 14.60
CA LYS A 382 35.66 9.19 14.02
C LYS A 382 35.54 8.96 12.53
N ASP A 383 34.37 9.29 12.00
CA ASP A 383 34.20 9.37 10.56
C ASP A 383 35.13 10.48 10.03
N PRO A 384 36.09 10.15 9.14
CA PRO A 384 37.05 11.13 8.62
C PRO A 384 36.39 12.23 7.79
N ASP A 385 35.22 11.95 7.20
CA ASP A 385 34.43 12.88 6.40
C ASP A 385 33.38 13.61 7.25
N LYS A 386 32.94 13.00 8.36
CA LYS A 386 31.97 13.57 9.32
C LYS A 386 32.55 13.61 10.75
N PRO A 387 33.38 14.61 11.09
CA PRO A 387 34.15 14.64 12.35
C PRO A 387 33.32 14.72 13.63
N ASN A 388 32.03 15.05 13.50
CA ASN A 388 31.05 15.10 14.59
C ASN A 388 30.39 13.74 14.87
N ARG A 389 30.68 12.71 14.06
CA ARG A 389 30.12 11.36 14.20
C ARG A 389 31.11 10.40 14.79
N LEU A 390 30.61 9.61 15.72
CA LEU A 390 31.38 8.66 16.51
C LEU A 390 30.69 7.30 16.49
N THR A 391 31.42 6.27 16.08
CA THR A 391 31.03 4.89 16.37
C THR A 391 31.47 4.57 17.80
N LEU A 392 30.51 4.27 18.68
CA LEU A 392 30.78 4.06 20.11
C LEU A 392 30.94 2.58 20.47
N ALA A 393 30.10 1.72 19.87
CA ALA A 393 30.19 0.27 20.08
C ALA A 393 29.62 -0.48 18.88
N THR A 394 30.21 -1.64 18.59
CA THR A 394 29.68 -2.62 17.63
C THR A 394 29.57 -3.99 18.27
N PHE A 395 28.55 -4.75 17.84
CA PHE A 395 28.28 -6.09 18.31
C PHE A 395 28.10 -7.00 17.09
N VAL A 396 28.90 -8.06 17.01
CA VAL A 396 28.93 -8.97 15.86
C VAL A 396 28.44 -10.35 16.28
N SER A 397 27.54 -10.93 15.49
CA SER A 397 27.03 -12.28 15.72
C SER A 397 28.15 -13.33 15.65
N PRO A 398 27.99 -14.51 16.28
CA PRO A 398 29.01 -15.56 16.25
C PRO A 398 29.43 -16.02 14.85
N LYS A 399 28.50 -15.97 13.89
CA LYS A 399 28.73 -16.35 12.49
C LYS A 399 29.16 -15.18 11.60
N GLN A 400 29.28 -13.97 12.16
CA GLN A 400 29.61 -12.73 11.44
C GLN A 400 28.61 -12.37 10.35
N ASP A 401 27.39 -12.86 10.46
CA ASP A 401 26.26 -12.62 9.55
C ASP A 401 25.27 -11.56 10.08
N GLY A 402 25.54 -11.02 11.27
CA GLY A 402 24.79 -9.92 11.88
C GLY A 402 25.71 -8.90 12.55
N LEU A 403 25.44 -7.61 12.33
CA LEU A 403 26.12 -6.48 12.98
C LEU A 403 25.08 -5.56 13.62
N PHE A 404 25.33 -5.14 14.87
CA PHE A 404 24.58 -4.09 15.55
C PHE A 404 25.56 -2.98 15.97
N LEU A 405 25.29 -1.74 15.61
CA LEU A 405 26.14 -0.58 15.84
C LEU A 405 25.39 0.48 16.63
N VAL A 406 26.09 1.05 17.62
CA VAL A 406 25.66 2.24 18.36
C VAL A 406 26.65 3.37 18.07
N GLY A 407 26.11 4.48 17.57
CA GLY A 407 26.85 5.69 17.26
C GLY A 407 26.21 6.94 17.88
N LEU A 408 26.96 8.03 17.82
CA LEU A 408 26.53 9.35 18.28
C LEU A 408 27.02 10.41 17.29
N ALA A 409 26.09 11.23 16.81
CA ALA A 409 26.38 12.42 16.02
C ALA A 409 26.20 13.65 16.92
N GLN A 410 27.29 14.32 17.26
CA GLN A 410 27.30 15.43 18.21
C GLN A 410 27.10 16.77 17.50
N ASP A 411 26.02 17.48 17.84
CA ASP A 411 25.66 18.78 17.25
C ASP A 411 25.77 18.81 15.71
N ASP A 412 25.42 17.71 15.05
CA ASP A 412 25.63 17.52 13.62
C ASP A 412 24.78 18.52 12.82
N PRO A 413 25.40 19.41 12.03
CA PRO A 413 24.67 20.42 11.28
C PRO A 413 23.73 19.82 10.22
N TYR A 414 23.97 18.58 9.78
CA TYR A 414 23.17 17.92 8.74
C TYR A 414 21.72 17.67 9.17
N PHE A 415 21.50 17.36 10.46
CA PHE A 415 20.16 17.08 11.00
C PHE A 415 19.54 18.23 11.79
N ARG A 416 20.24 19.36 11.90
CA ARG A 416 19.87 20.44 12.80
C ARG A 416 18.63 21.18 12.32
N GLY A 417 17.61 21.25 13.18
CA GLY A 417 16.42 22.08 12.96
C GLY A 417 15.46 21.54 11.89
N LEU A 418 15.64 20.29 11.47
CA LEU A 418 14.73 19.61 10.54
C LEU A 418 13.44 19.22 11.25
N ASP A 419 12.31 19.36 10.57
CA ASP A 419 11.06 18.73 10.98
C ASP A 419 11.07 17.22 10.74
N GLU A 420 10.01 16.53 11.15
CA GLU A 420 9.93 15.07 11.09
C GLU A 420 10.06 14.48 9.68
N GLN A 421 9.45 15.12 8.68
CA GLN A 421 9.50 14.63 7.31
C GLN A 421 10.85 14.96 6.66
N GLN A 422 11.36 16.16 6.93
CA GLN A 422 12.70 16.56 6.50
C GLN A 422 13.80 15.68 7.10
N LEU A 423 13.65 15.24 8.35
CA LEU A 423 14.61 14.36 9.01
C LEU A 423 14.64 12.98 8.35
N LEU A 424 13.48 12.39 8.02
CA LEU A 424 13.41 11.11 7.30
C LEU A 424 14.09 11.18 5.93
N GLU A 425 13.82 12.25 5.17
CA GLU A 425 14.42 12.43 3.85
C GLU A 425 15.92 12.73 3.94
N ALA A 426 16.36 13.50 4.94
CA ALA A 426 17.79 13.69 5.20
C ALA A 426 18.50 12.37 5.52
N ILE A 427 17.88 11.48 6.31
CA ILE A 427 18.44 10.14 6.59
C ILE A 427 18.60 9.34 5.29
N LYS A 428 17.58 9.30 4.44
CA LYS A 428 17.63 8.57 3.15
C LYS A 428 18.72 9.15 2.25
N GLN A 429 18.75 10.47 2.10
CA GLN A 429 19.74 11.13 1.26
C GLN A 429 21.16 10.87 1.76
N GLU A 430 21.39 10.88 3.07
CA GLU A 430 22.69 10.53 3.62
C GLU A 430 23.10 9.09 3.29
N LEU A 431 22.17 8.14 3.39
CA LEU A 431 22.47 6.73 3.08
C LEU A 431 22.82 6.57 1.60
N ILE A 432 22.13 7.28 0.70
CA ILE A 432 22.48 7.37 -0.72
C ILE A 432 23.89 7.95 -0.89
N ASP A 433 24.18 9.08 -0.24
CA ASP A 433 25.46 9.77 -0.35
C ASP A 433 26.63 8.87 0.10
N TYR A 434 26.44 8.11 1.18
CA TYR A 434 27.43 7.16 1.70
C TYR A 434 27.65 5.97 0.77
N CYS A 435 26.68 5.62 -0.07
CA CYS A 435 26.77 4.46 -0.94
C CYS A 435 27.61 4.68 -2.20
N HIS A 436 27.86 5.93 -2.60
CA HIS A 436 28.49 6.26 -3.89
C HIS A 436 29.90 5.70 -4.14
N THR A 437 30.64 5.24 -3.12
CA THR A 437 32.01 4.70 -3.28
C THR A 437 32.11 3.17 -3.27
N ASP A 438 31.26 2.47 -2.53
CA ASP A 438 31.44 1.04 -2.21
C ASP A 438 30.19 0.17 -2.39
N CYS A 439 29.06 0.74 -2.82
CA CYS A 439 27.85 -0.01 -3.15
C CYS A 439 27.09 0.57 -4.36
N SER A 440 26.21 -0.24 -4.94
CA SER A 440 25.30 0.18 -6.02
C SER A 440 23.85 -0.03 -5.58
N ASP A 441 22.98 0.89 -5.97
CA ASP A 441 21.51 0.78 -5.90
C ASP A 441 20.96 0.49 -4.50
N ILE A 442 20.90 1.52 -3.64
CA ILE A 442 20.12 1.44 -2.40
C ILE A 442 18.64 1.38 -2.75
N GLU A 443 17.97 0.38 -2.20
CA GLU A 443 16.51 0.26 -2.22
C GLU A 443 15.97 0.40 -0.80
N PHE A 444 15.21 1.48 -0.55
CA PHE A 444 14.52 1.69 0.71
C PHE A 444 13.29 0.80 0.81
N LEU A 445 13.21 0.00 1.86
CA LEU A 445 12.15 -0.97 2.10
C LEU A 445 11.03 -0.39 2.99
N SER A 446 11.39 0.41 3.99
CA SER A 446 10.44 1.14 4.84
C SER A 446 11.09 2.37 5.46
N SER A 447 10.26 3.37 5.82
CA SER A 447 10.68 4.50 6.63
C SER A 447 9.54 4.90 7.57
N GLU A 448 9.78 4.88 8.87
CA GLU A 448 8.76 4.98 9.90
C GLU A 448 9.22 5.90 11.04
N VAL A 449 8.25 6.44 11.76
CA VAL A 449 8.46 7.17 13.02
C VAL A 449 7.80 6.38 14.12
N ASP A 450 8.58 5.97 15.12
CA ASP A 450 8.10 5.15 16.23
C ASP A 450 8.57 5.73 17.56
N THR A 451 8.01 5.22 18.66
CA THR A 451 8.40 5.57 20.02
C THR A 451 9.10 4.39 20.66
N HIS A 452 10.40 4.56 20.94
CA HIS A 452 11.20 3.58 21.66
C HIS A 452 10.57 3.22 23.01
N ALA A 453 10.82 2.01 23.53
CA ALA A 453 10.26 1.52 24.80
C ALA A 453 10.55 2.43 26.01
N ASN A 454 11.64 3.20 25.94
CA ASN A 454 12.03 4.19 26.95
C ASN A 454 11.48 5.61 26.69
N GLY A 455 10.54 5.75 25.74
CA GLY A 455 9.87 7.00 25.40
C GLY A 455 10.66 7.92 24.48
N TYR A 456 11.66 7.41 23.74
CA TYR A 456 12.40 8.22 22.78
C TYR A 456 11.68 8.23 21.44
N LYS A 457 11.49 9.40 20.84
CA LYS A 457 11.04 9.46 19.45
C LYS A 457 12.17 8.97 18.53
N MET A 458 11.89 7.98 17.70
CA MET A 458 12.85 7.33 16.82
C MET A 458 12.39 7.46 15.37
N TYR A 459 13.34 7.75 14.49
CA TYR A 459 13.16 7.85 13.05
C TYR A 459 13.94 6.71 12.42
N TYR A 460 13.25 5.80 11.75
CA TYR A 460 13.79 4.50 11.36
C TYR A 460 13.62 4.27 9.85
N VAL A 461 14.67 3.77 9.20
CA VAL A 461 14.68 3.45 7.78
C VAL A 461 15.27 2.05 7.60
N THR A 462 14.58 1.19 6.86
CA THR A 462 15.13 -0.08 6.38
C THR A 462 15.45 0.02 4.90
N PHE A 463 16.54 -0.59 4.50
CA PHE A 463 16.96 -0.60 3.10
C PHE A 463 17.79 -1.83 2.81
N THR A 464 17.89 -2.20 1.53
CA THR A 464 18.83 -3.18 1.03
C THR A 464 19.77 -2.50 0.05
N SER A 465 20.98 -3.04 -0.11
CA SER A 465 21.94 -2.54 -1.08
C SER A 465 22.81 -3.67 -1.59
N VAL A 466 23.32 -3.55 -2.81
CA VAL A 466 24.19 -4.53 -3.41
C VAL A 466 25.64 -4.20 -3.07
N LEU A 467 26.27 -5.06 -2.25
CA LEU A 467 27.69 -4.96 -1.93
C LEU A 467 28.50 -5.90 -2.82
N VAL A 468 29.50 -5.36 -3.51
CA VAL A 468 30.45 -6.15 -4.32
C VAL A 468 31.76 -6.26 -3.55
N THR A 469 32.04 -7.44 -3.00
CA THR A 469 33.28 -7.70 -2.25
C THR A 469 34.06 -8.85 -2.89
N ASN A 470 35.28 -8.56 -3.36
CA ASN A 470 36.20 -9.55 -3.94
C ASN A 470 35.59 -10.46 -5.03
N GLY A 471 34.67 -9.92 -5.85
CA GLY A 471 34.01 -10.66 -6.93
C GLY A 471 32.75 -11.42 -6.52
N ASN A 472 32.34 -11.36 -5.25
CA ASN A 472 31.05 -11.87 -4.79
C ASN A 472 30.08 -10.71 -4.55
N THR A 473 28.83 -10.93 -4.94
CA THR A 473 27.72 -10.00 -4.70
C THR A 473 26.91 -10.50 -3.52
N VAL A 474 26.73 -9.65 -2.51
CA VAL A 474 25.84 -9.91 -1.37
C VAL A 474 24.86 -8.76 -1.23
N SER A 475 23.60 -9.07 -0.91
CA SER A 475 22.53 -8.09 -0.72
C SER A 475 22.08 -8.08 0.74
N PRO A 476 22.84 -7.44 1.64
CA PRO A 476 22.46 -7.36 3.04
C PRO A 476 21.21 -6.50 3.26
N LEU A 477 20.44 -6.87 4.27
CA LEU A 477 19.36 -6.05 4.80
C LEU A 477 19.92 -5.12 5.87
N PHE A 478 19.63 -3.84 5.75
CA PHE A 478 20.05 -2.79 6.67
C PHE A 478 18.83 -2.22 7.39
N ALA A 479 19.07 -1.81 8.64
CA ALA A 479 18.16 -0.94 9.35
C ALA A 479 18.92 0.16 10.06
N TYR A 480 18.44 1.39 9.96
CA TYR A 480 19.10 2.56 10.48
C TYR A 480 18.09 3.43 11.22
N ALA A 481 18.39 3.72 12.49
CA ALA A 481 17.56 4.52 13.37
C ALA A 481 18.32 5.73 13.89
N ILE A 482 17.63 6.86 13.94
CA ILE A 482 18.07 8.08 14.59
C ILE A 482 17.15 8.42 15.76
N ILE A 483 17.75 8.75 16.90
CA ILE A 483 17.05 9.26 18.08
C ILE A 483 17.58 10.66 18.40
N PRO A 484 16.81 11.73 18.16
CA PRO A 484 17.19 13.09 18.54
C PRO A 484 17.26 13.25 20.05
N ASP A 485 18.35 13.85 20.53
CA ASP A 485 18.67 14.05 21.94
C ASP A 485 19.23 15.47 22.17
N GLY A 486 18.31 16.44 22.33
CA GLY A 486 18.66 17.85 22.39
C GLY A 486 19.29 18.32 21.07
N LYS A 487 20.59 18.61 21.10
CA LYS A 487 21.39 18.98 19.91
C LYS A 487 22.12 17.79 19.28
N ASP A 488 22.19 16.66 19.98
CA ASP A 488 22.90 15.46 19.55
C ASP A 488 21.91 14.45 18.97
N PHE A 489 22.41 13.47 18.22
CA PHE A 489 21.61 12.42 17.60
C PHE A 489 22.25 11.06 17.85
N TRP A 490 21.52 10.15 18.48
CA TRP A 490 21.96 8.76 18.63
C TRP A 490 21.66 7.98 17.37
N LEU A 491 22.63 7.20 16.91
CA LEU A 491 22.55 6.41 15.70
C LEU A 491 22.54 4.93 16.08
N ILE A 492 21.55 4.18 15.62
CA ILE A 492 21.49 2.73 15.76
C ILE A 492 21.46 2.13 14.37
N SER A 493 22.42 1.28 14.04
CA SER A 493 22.47 0.62 12.73
C SER A 493 22.56 -0.89 12.90
N THR A 494 21.79 -1.64 12.12
CA THR A 494 21.83 -3.09 12.08
C THR A 494 22.02 -3.58 10.65
N ILE A 495 22.83 -4.62 10.47
CA ILE A 495 23.10 -5.22 9.16
C ILE A 495 22.92 -6.74 9.28
N PHE A 496 22.17 -7.32 8.34
CA PHE A 496 21.99 -8.76 8.17
C PHE A 496 22.62 -9.18 6.85
N PHE A 497 23.69 -9.97 6.89
CA PHE A 497 24.43 -10.40 5.70
C PHE A 497 23.90 -11.71 5.11
N ASN A 498 23.04 -12.44 5.84
CA ASN A 498 22.50 -13.71 5.39
C ASN A 498 20.99 -13.81 5.68
N PRO A 499 20.13 -13.98 4.65
CA PRO A 499 18.69 -14.13 4.84
C PRO A 499 18.31 -15.41 5.60
N ASP A 500 19.10 -16.49 5.49
CA ASP A 500 18.80 -17.78 6.14
C ASP A 500 18.88 -17.71 7.68
N THR A 501 19.58 -16.72 8.23
CA THR A 501 19.74 -16.53 9.67
C THR A 501 18.93 -15.35 10.21
N PHE A 502 18.18 -14.66 9.34
CA PHE A 502 17.42 -13.46 9.68
C PHE A 502 16.50 -13.65 10.89
N ASP A 503 15.64 -14.68 10.89
CA ASP A 503 14.67 -14.92 11.99
C ASP A 503 15.35 -15.11 13.36
N SER A 504 16.53 -15.71 13.36
CA SER A 504 17.30 -15.93 14.59
C SER A 504 18.00 -14.66 15.08
N LEU A 505 18.52 -13.83 14.17
CA LEU A 505 19.26 -12.62 14.48
C LEU A 505 18.34 -11.45 14.82
N VAL A 506 17.20 -11.33 14.13
CA VAL A 506 16.26 -10.22 14.31
C VAL A 506 15.71 -10.19 15.74
N THR A 507 15.48 -11.35 16.35
CA THR A 507 15.04 -11.46 17.74
C THR A 507 16.11 -10.92 18.71
N ASP A 508 17.37 -11.34 18.54
CA ASP A 508 18.49 -10.87 19.37
C ASP A 508 18.69 -9.35 19.23
N MET A 509 18.73 -8.84 17.99
CA MET A 509 18.92 -7.41 17.72
C MET A 509 17.73 -6.55 18.21
N THR A 510 16.51 -7.06 18.13
CA THR A 510 15.32 -6.39 18.69
C THR A 510 15.44 -6.25 20.20
N ASN A 511 15.82 -7.32 20.91
CA ASN A 511 16.05 -7.28 22.35
C ASN A 511 17.19 -6.32 22.74
N MET A 512 18.25 -6.27 21.93
CA MET A 512 19.34 -5.31 22.09
C MET A 512 18.84 -3.88 21.95
N SER A 513 18.13 -3.56 20.86
CA SER A 513 17.53 -2.25 20.60
C SER A 513 16.63 -1.81 21.77
N GLN A 514 15.70 -2.66 22.21
CA GLN A 514 14.79 -2.34 23.32
C GLN A 514 15.48 -2.09 24.66
N SER A 515 16.64 -2.72 24.87
CA SER A 515 17.43 -2.54 26.10
C SER A 515 18.28 -1.26 26.11
N PHE A 516 18.35 -0.55 24.97
CA PHE A 516 19.14 0.66 24.83
C PHE A 516 18.57 1.83 25.66
N THR A 517 19.39 2.43 26.52
CA THR A 517 19.00 3.56 27.37
C THR A 517 20.03 4.68 27.29
N ILE A 518 19.57 5.93 27.29
CA ILE A 518 20.39 7.14 27.36
C ILE A 518 20.25 7.74 28.77
N SER A 519 21.35 8.00 29.46
CA SER A 519 21.36 8.34 30.89
C SER A 519 20.91 9.78 31.18
N ASN A 520 21.06 10.70 30.22
CA ASN A 520 20.75 12.13 30.35
C ASN A 520 19.99 12.65 29.11
N PHE A 521 18.92 11.96 28.71
CA PHE A 521 18.16 12.31 27.51
C PHE A 521 17.49 13.70 27.63
N GLU A 522 17.82 14.62 26.74
CA GLU A 522 17.30 15.98 26.62
C GLU A 522 16.16 16.10 25.57
N GLY A 523 15.89 15.05 24.78
CA GLY A 523 14.84 15.01 23.76
C GLY A 523 13.40 14.93 24.29
N ILE A 524 12.41 15.09 23.39
CA ILE A 524 10.97 15.07 23.74
C ILE A 524 10.56 13.64 24.16
N SER A 525 10.40 13.41 25.46
CA SER A 525 9.77 12.20 26.01
C SER A 525 8.25 12.42 26.09
N PRO A 526 7.39 11.61 25.42
CA PRO A 526 5.95 11.74 25.47
C PRO A 526 5.38 11.10 26.75
N ALA A 527 5.82 11.58 27.91
CA ALA A 527 5.23 11.21 29.18
C ALA A 527 4.57 12.42 29.84
N LEU A 528 3.24 12.31 30.02
CA LEU A 528 2.32 13.11 30.82
C LEU A 528 1.55 14.24 30.10
N SER A 529 0.51 13.87 29.33
CA SER A 529 -0.71 14.69 29.21
C SER A 529 -1.96 13.86 28.85
N GLU A 530 -2.85 13.71 29.83
CA GLU A 530 -4.30 13.36 29.81
C GLU A 530 -4.84 12.07 29.16
N PRO A 531 -5.92 11.49 29.74
CA PRO A 531 -6.35 10.13 29.43
C PRO A 531 -7.07 10.08 28.09
N ALA A 532 -6.48 9.38 27.12
CA ALA A 532 -7.21 8.89 25.96
C ALA A 532 -8.32 7.97 26.46
N LEU A 533 -9.58 8.40 26.32
CA LEU A 533 -10.73 7.52 26.51
C LEU A 533 -10.69 6.50 25.36
N SER A 534 -9.99 5.38 25.58
CA SER A 534 -9.87 4.33 24.59
C SER A 534 -11.22 3.64 24.42
N LEU A 535 -11.90 3.96 23.32
CA LEU A 535 -13.03 3.19 22.80
C LEU A 535 -12.51 1.84 22.30
N SER A 536 -12.27 0.91 23.21
CA SER A 536 -11.86 -0.44 22.85
C SER A 536 -13.09 -1.25 22.44
N ILE A 537 -13.26 -1.50 21.14
CA ILE A 537 -14.21 -2.50 20.68
C ILE A 537 -13.59 -3.87 20.95
N PRO A 538 -14.28 -4.78 21.63
CA PRO A 538 -13.77 -6.13 21.80
C PRO A 538 -13.52 -6.80 20.44
N LYS A 539 -12.31 -7.32 20.23
CA LYS A 539 -11.87 -7.86 18.94
C LYS A 539 -12.77 -8.98 18.38
N TRP A 540 -13.51 -9.69 19.24
CA TRP A 540 -14.46 -10.73 18.79
C TRP A 540 -15.63 -10.17 17.96
N ILE A 541 -15.94 -8.87 18.07
CA ILE A 541 -16.92 -8.21 17.18
C ILE A 541 -16.44 -8.23 15.72
N LYS A 542 -15.12 -8.18 15.47
CA LYS A 542 -14.53 -8.27 14.11
C LYS A 542 -14.83 -9.61 13.43
N ASN A 543 -14.93 -10.70 14.20
CA ASN A 543 -15.28 -12.01 13.64
C ASN A 543 -16.74 -12.05 13.16
N ASN A 544 -17.65 -11.41 13.89
CA ASN A 544 -19.06 -11.28 13.49
C ASN A 544 -19.22 -10.39 12.26
N ALA A 545 -18.41 -9.33 12.19
CA ALA A 545 -18.31 -8.46 11.02
C ALA A 545 -17.79 -9.20 9.77
N LYS A 546 -16.79 -10.08 9.92
CA LYS A 546 -16.27 -10.93 8.84
C LYS A 546 -17.33 -11.87 8.30
N TRP A 547 -18.03 -12.59 9.17
CA TRP A 547 -19.09 -13.51 8.75
C TRP A 547 -20.30 -12.82 8.11
N TRP A 548 -20.59 -11.57 8.47
CA TRP A 548 -21.60 -10.76 7.77
C TRP A 548 -21.10 -10.26 6.40
N ALA A 549 -19.84 -9.85 6.30
CA ALA A 549 -19.21 -9.46 5.04
C ALA A 549 -19.18 -10.63 4.03
N ASP A 550 -18.84 -11.83 4.49
CA ASP A 550 -18.76 -13.07 3.70
C ASP A 550 -20.13 -13.70 3.40
N GLY A 551 -21.24 -13.06 3.81
CA GLY A 551 -22.60 -13.53 3.56
C GLY A 551 -23.03 -14.75 4.38
N MET A 552 -22.25 -15.13 5.39
CA MET A 552 -22.54 -16.22 6.32
C MET A 552 -23.54 -15.81 7.42
N LEU A 553 -23.69 -14.50 7.69
CA LEU A 553 -24.74 -13.90 8.51
C LEU A 553 -25.64 -13.00 7.65
N THR A 554 -26.93 -12.99 7.94
CA THR A 554 -27.89 -12.08 7.29
C THR A 554 -27.85 -10.68 7.91
N ASP A 555 -28.29 -9.67 7.16
CA ASP A 555 -28.37 -8.28 7.61
C ASP A 555 -29.16 -8.14 8.93
N ASP A 556 -30.30 -8.82 9.05
CA ASP A 556 -31.12 -8.77 10.27
C ASP A 556 -30.46 -9.48 11.48
N GLU A 557 -29.63 -10.51 11.24
CA GLU A 557 -28.87 -11.19 12.29
C GLU A 557 -27.72 -10.32 12.79
N PHE A 558 -27.03 -9.64 11.87
CA PHE A 558 -25.93 -8.73 12.20
C PHE A 558 -26.43 -7.50 12.97
N ILE A 559 -27.51 -6.85 12.51
CA ILE A 559 -28.10 -5.67 13.15
C ILE A 559 -28.58 -5.98 14.57
N ARG A 560 -29.28 -7.11 14.78
CA ARG A 560 -29.71 -7.54 16.13
C ARG A 560 -28.52 -7.79 17.07
N GLY A 561 -27.40 -8.28 16.54
CA GLY A 561 -26.15 -8.43 17.27
C GLY A 561 -25.58 -7.09 17.73
N ILE A 562 -25.44 -6.11 16.83
CA ILE A 562 -24.93 -4.77 17.16
C ILE A 562 -25.86 -4.01 18.12
N GLU A 563 -27.18 -4.10 17.92
CA GLU A 563 -28.18 -3.54 18.85
C GLU A 563 -28.00 -4.09 20.27
N HIS A 564 -27.81 -5.40 20.41
CA HIS A 564 -27.59 -6.02 21.71
C HIS A 564 -26.30 -5.51 22.38
N LEU A 565 -25.20 -5.37 21.62
CA LEU A 565 -23.90 -4.91 22.12
C LEU A 565 -23.91 -3.47 22.62
N ILE A 566 -24.64 -2.61 21.94
CA ILE A 566 -24.84 -1.21 22.36
C ILE A 566 -25.67 -1.17 23.64
N ASN A 567 -26.76 -1.96 23.70
CA ASN A 567 -27.64 -2.00 24.87
C ASN A 567 -26.97 -2.63 26.11
N GLN A 568 -25.99 -3.52 25.93
CA GLN A 568 -25.18 -4.10 27.02
C GLN A 568 -23.98 -3.21 27.42
N GLY A 569 -23.76 -2.07 26.76
CA GLY A 569 -22.64 -1.17 27.04
C GLY A 569 -21.27 -1.71 26.59
N ILE A 570 -21.25 -2.72 25.73
CA ILE A 570 -20.03 -3.34 25.17
C ILE A 570 -19.48 -2.49 24.03
N ILE A 571 -20.37 -1.92 23.21
CA ILE A 571 -20.01 -0.88 22.22
C ILE A 571 -20.57 0.45 22.74
N ILE A 572 -19.69 1.39 23.04
CA ILE A 572 -20.07 2.73 23.48
C ILE A 572 -20.09 3.65 22.26
N ILE A 573 -21.26 4.23 21.98
CA ILE A 573 -21.43 5.17 20.87
C ILE A 573 -21.51 6.59 21.44
N PRO A 574 -20.65 7.54 20.99
CA PRO A 574 -20.78 8.96 21.31
C PRO A 574 -22.18 9.45 20.93
N GLN A 575 -22.81 10.30 21.77
CA GLN A 575 -24.24 10.65 21.64
C GLN A 575 -24.63 11.08 20.21
N VAL A 576 -25.62 10.43 19.61
CA VAL A 576 -26.18 10.75 18.29
C VAL A 576 -27.71 10.88 18.40
N GLU A 577 -28.27 11.97 17.90
CA GLU A 577 -29.73 12.17 17.84
C GLU A 577 -30.32 11.48 16.58
N PRO A 578 -31.37 10.64 16.71
CA PRO A 578 -31.98 9.93 15.59
C PRO A 578 -32.76 10.87 14.65
N SER A 579 -32.63 10.65 13.34
CA SER A 579 -33.37 11.40 12.29
C SER A 579 -34.79 10.86 12.08
N THR A 580 -35.68 11.63 11.45
CA THR A 580 -37.12 11.30 11.31
C THR A 580 -37.51 10.57 10.01
N SER A 581 -36.55 10.11 9.21
CA SER A 581 -36.82 9.44 7.91
C SER A 581 -36.22 8.03 7.87
N PRO A 582 -37.03 6.95 7.85
CA PRO A 582 -36.52 5.58 7.93
C PRO A 582 -35.92 5.10 6.59
N SER A 583 -34.63 4.78 6.60
CA SER A 583 -34.03 3.89 5.59
C SER A 583 -34.45 2.44 5.87
N LYS A 584 -34.68 1.63 4.83
CA LYS A 584 -35.04 0.20 4.97
C LYS A 584 -33.87 -0.76 4.74
N GLN A 585 -32.75 -0.30 4.20
CA GLN A 585 -31.64 -1.17 3.78
C GLN A 585 -30.29 -0.62 4.24
N ILE A 586 -29.42 -1.54 4.64
CA ILE A 586 -28.05 -1.22 5.03
C ILE A 586 -27.28 -0.78 3.78
N PRO A 587 -26.62 0.39 3.78
CA PRO A 587 -25.84 0.81 2.62
C PRO A 587 -24.66 -0.13 2.34
N ILE A 588 -24.38 -0.37 1.06
CA ILE A 588 -23.27 -1.22 0.63
C ILE A 588 -21.93 -0.70 1.16
N TRP A 589 -21.75 0.63 1.23
CA TRP A 589 -20.53 1.23 1.77
C TRP A 589 -20.27 0.78 3.21
N PHE A 590 -21.31 0.63 4.03
CA PHE A 590 -21.16 0.18 5.41
C PHE A 590 -20.71 -1.29 5.47
N LYS A 591 -21.18 -2.13 4.53
CA LYS A 591 -20.70 -3.51 4.40
C LYS A 591 -19.21 -3.58 4.07
N ASN A 592 -18.72 -2.70 3.20
CA ASN A 592 -17.31 -2.59 2.88
C ASN A 592 -16.48 -2.08 4.06
N THR A 593 -16.95 -1.06 4.77
CA THR A 593 -16.32 -0.55 6.00
C THR A 593 -16.20 -1.65 7.06
N VAL A 594 -17.24 -2.46 7.24
CA VAL A 594 -17.24 -3.58 8.20
C VAL A 594 -16.32 -4.72 7.77
N LYS A 595 -16.19 -4.99 6.46
CA LYS A 595 -15.24 -5.96 5.91
C LYS A 595 -13.78 -5.54 6.18
N TRP A 596 -13.42 -4.32 5.80
CA TRP A 596 -12.06 -3.80 6.02
C TRP A 596 -11.71 -3.70 7.50
N TRP A 597 -12.69 -3.31 8.33
CA TRP A 597 -12.50 -3.27 9.78
C TRP A 597 -12.30 -4.66 10.38
N ALA A 598 -13.01 -5.67 9.88
CA ALA A 598 -12.88 -7.06 10.28
C ALA A 598 -11.56 -7.70 9.85
N GLU A 599 -11.05 -7.34 8.68
CA GLU A 599 -9.76 -7.77 8.12
C GLU A 599 -8.57 -7.02 8.73
N GLY A 600 -8.82 -6.04 9.61
CA GLY A 600 -7.78 -5.24 10.27
C GLY A 600 -7.18 -4.14 9.40
N GLN A 601 -7.76 -3.88 8.23
CA GLN A 601 -7.33 -2.84 7.30
C GLN A 601 -7.78 -1.43 7.72
N THR A 602 -8.74 -1.31 8.66
CA THR A 602 -9.20 -0.03 9.22
C THR A 602 -9.34 -0.09 10.76
N GLN A 603 -9.37 1.09 11.40
CA GLN A 603 -9.33 1.26 12.86
C GLN A 603 -10.75 1.20 13.49
N ASP A 604 -10.83 0.97 14.80
CA ASP A 604 -12.10 0.82 15.54
C ASP A 604 -13.02 2.05 15.42
N SER A 605 -12.45 3.24 15.30
CA SER A 605 -13.19 4.50 15.03
C SER A 605 -13.96 4.45 13.71
N ASP A 606 -13.44 3.83 12.66
CA ASP A 606 -14.10 3.77 11.35
C ASP A 606 -15.37 2.94 11.40
N PHE A 607 -15.33 1.85 12.17
CA PHE A 607 -16.51 1.04 12.47
C PHE A 607 -17.52 1.77 13.36
N ILE A 608 -17.07 2.45 14.44
CA ILE A 608 -17.97 3.25 15.29
C ILE A 608 -18.68 4.33 14.47
N ASN A 609 -17.97 5.00 13.57
CA ASN A 609 -18.55 6.02 12.69
C ASN A 609 -19.64 5.43 11.76
N GLY A 610 -19.42 4.21 11.25
CA GLY A 610 -20.42 3.47 10.50
C GLY A 610 -21.66 3.10 11.34
N VAL A 611 -21.46 2.64 12.58
CA VAL A 611 -22.57 2.29 13.48
C VAL A 611 -23.34 3.54 13.94
N GLN A 612 -22.65 4.66 14.15
CA GLN A 612 -23.29 5.97 14.39
C GLN A 612 -24.23 6.37 13.26
N TYR A 613 -23.83 6.13 12.02
CA TYR A 613 -24.69 6.36 10.86
C TYR A 613 -25.97 5.50 10.92
N LEU A 614 -25.86 4.22 11.28
CA LEU A 614 -27.01 3.33 11.38
C LEU A 614 -27.98 3.74 12.49
N VAL A 615 -27.46 4.20 13.63
CA VAL A 615 -28.26 4.76 14.73
C VAL A 615 -28.96 6.04 14.28
N LYS A 616 -28.25 6.96 13.60
CA LYS A 616 -28.79 8.22 13.09
C LYS A 616 -29.93 8.01 12.09
N ASN A 617 -29.90 6.93 11.30
CA ASN A 617 -30.89 6.61 10.27
C ASN A 617 -31.99 5.62 10.71
N ASN A 618 -32.12 5.36 12.03
CA ASN A 618 -33.09 4.40 12.62
C ASN A 618 -32.97 2.94 12.13
N LEU A 619 -31.78 2.52 11.67
CA LEU A 619 -31.50 1.12 11.33
C LEU A 619 -31.10 0.30 12.57
N ILE A 620 -30.65 0.96 13.65
CA ILE A 620 -30.31 0.37 14.95
C ILE A 620 -31.08 1.12 16.05
N LYS A 621 -31.78 0.39 16.92
CA LYS A 621 -32.54 0.95 18.04
C LYS A 621 -31.73 0.87 19.35
N VAL A 622 -31.47 2.04 19.92
CA VAL A 622 -30.81 2.17 21.23
C VAL A 622 -31.88 2.41 22.29
N THR A 623 -32.10 1.43 23.17
CA THR A 623 -32.96 1.57 24.35
C THR A 623 -32.08 1.80 25.56
N LYS A 624 -31.85 3.06 25.95
CA LYS A 624 -31.24 3.35 27.25
C LYS A 624 -32.16 2.82 28.35
N GLN A 625 -31.75 1.79 29.09
CA GLN A 625 -32.28 1.55 30.43
C GLN A 625 -31.64 2.58 31.37
N THR A 626 -32.35 3.67 31.64
CA THR A 626 -32.03 4.56 32.75
C THR A 626 -32.60 3.93 34.03
N PRO A 627 -31.82 3.75 35.11
CA PRO A 627 -32.37 3.33 36.39
C PRO A 627 -33.39 4.37 36.87
N ALA A 628 -34.56 3.87 37.27
CA ALA A 628 -35.71 4.66 37.66
C ALA A 628 -35.44 5.54 38.90
N PRO A 629 -36.05 6.73 38.95
CA PRO A 629 -36.57 7.26 40.20
C PRO A 629 -38.09 7.51 40.09
N THR A 630 -38.84 7.00 41.07
CA THR A 630 -40.23 7.40 41.39
C THR A 630 -40.24 7.96 42.83
N PRO A 631 -41.23 8.75 43.30
CA PRO A 631 -42.23 9.62 42.63
C PRO A 631 -42.42 11.05 43.25
N PHE A 632 -42.76 12.06 42.41
CA PHE A 632 -43.66 13.25 42.55
C PHE A 632 -43.63 14.22 43.80
N PRO A 633 -44.21 15.47 43.77
CA PRO A 633 -45.15 16.04 42.78
C PRO A 633 -44.95 17.50 42.26
N GLU A 634 -45.48 17.68 41.04
CA GLU A 634 -46.20 18.81 40.40
C GLU A 634 -46.00 20.28 40.81
N THR A 635 -45.87 21.16 39.79
CA THR A 635 -46.99 22.06 39.42
C THR A 635 -46.92 22.59 37.98
N LYS A 636 -48.13 22.66 37.39
CA LYS A 636 -48.54 22.99 36.01
C LYS A 636 -48.26 24.46 35.60
N GLN A 637 -48.00 24.71 34.32
CA GLN A 637 -48.94 25.35 33.36
C GLN A 637 -48.24 25.79 32.05
N THR A 638 -48.93 25.57 30.93
CA THR A 638 -48.76 26.16 29.58
C THR A 638 -50.06 26.98 29.30
N PRO A 639 -50.29 27.70 28.17
CA PRO A 639 -49.44 28.31 27.14
C PRO A 639 -49.81 29.78 26.76
N THR A 640 -49.11 30.30 25.73
CA THR A 640 -49.57 31.21 24.61
C THR A 640 -49.60 32.75 24.84
N PRO A 641 -49.61 33.61 23.79
CA PRO A 641 -49.57 33.37 22.33
C PRO A 641 -48.72 34.33 21.43
N GLU A 642 -48.67 33.94 20.16
CA GLU A 642 -48.27 34.63 18.91
C GLU A 642 -48.74 36.10 18.71
N THR A 643 -48.02 36.83 17.84
CA THR A 643 -48.61 37.76 16.85
C THR A 643 -47.59 37.92 15.70
N LYS A 644 -47.75 37.30 14.52
CA LYS A 644 -48.63 37.61 13.37
C LYS A 644 -48.28 38.94 12.67
N GLN A 645 -47.78 38.86 11.43
CA GLN A 645 -48.09 39.80 10.35
C GLN A 645 -47.85 39.19 8.96
N THR A 646 -48.82 39.43 8.08
CA THR A 646 -48.92 39.09 6.63
C THR A 646 -49.88 40.16 6.06
N PRO A 647 -50.10 40.30 4.73
CA PRO A 647 -49.23 40.71 3.62
C PRO A 647 -49.83 41.91 2.83
N THR A 648 -49.18 42.40 1.76
CA THR A 648 -49.80 42.79 0.46
C THR A 648 -48.73 43.28 -0.55
N PRO A 649 -48.99 43.36 -1.88
CA PRO A 649 -49.85 42.54 -2.74
C PRO A 649 -49.09 41.90 -3.94
N GLU A 650 -49.66 40.81 -4.45
CA GLU A 650 -49.29 40.13 -5.68
C GLU A 650 -49.47 41.00 -6.93
N THR A 651 -48.51 40.93 -7.85
CA THR A 651 -48.75 41.19 -9.27
C THR A 651 -48.84 39.84 -9.97
N LYS A 652 -50.00 39.57 -10.60
CA LYS A 652 -50.26 38.38 -11.43
C LYS A 652 -49.18 38.22 -12.49
N GLN A 653 -48.43 37.11 -12.41
CA GLN A 653 -47.90 36.44 -13.60
C GLN A 653 -48.47 35.03 -13.68
N THR A 654 -49.04 34.77 -14.84
CA THR A 654 -49.51 33.50 -15.40
C THR A 654 -48.64 32.31 -14.97
N PRO A 655 -49.21 31.09 -14.79
CA PRO A 655 -48.42 29.90 -14.51
C PRO A 655 -47.34 29.79 -15.58
N ALA A 656 -46.08 29.83 -15.16
CA ALA A 656 -44.98 29.47 -16.03
C ALA A 656 -45.31 28.07 -16.59
N PRO A 657 -45.17 27.85 -17.91
CA PRO A 657 -45.34 26.52 -18.46
C PRO A 657 -44.43 25.58 -17.67
N ALA A 658 -44.94 24.39 -17.30
CA ALA A 658 -44.12 23.32 -16.76
C ALA A 658 -42.79 23.31 -17.53
N PRO A 659 -41.62 23.32 -16.85
CA PRO A 659 -40.35 23.37 -17.55
C PRO A 659 -40.40 22.24 -18.58
N LYS A 660 -40.32 22.61 -19.86
CA LYS A 660 -40.12 21.62 -20.92
C LYS A 660 -38.99 20.73 -20.42
N PRO A 661 -39.08 19.38 -20.49
CA PRO A 661 -37.98 18.53 -20.10
C PRO A 661 -36.75 19.05 -20.83
N GLN A 662 -35.85 19.70 -20.07
CA GLN A 662 -34.63 20.20 -20.62
C GLN A 662 -33.85 18.92 -20.91
N GLY A 663 -33.59 18.66 -22.19
CA GLY A 663 -32.69 17.58 -22.59
C GLY A 663 -31.34 17.74 -21.89
N LEU A 664 -30.51 16.72 -21.96
CA LEU A 664 -29.19 16.68 -21.32
C LEU A 664 -28.28 17.86 -21.67
N THR A 665 -28.57 18.61 -22.75
CA THR A 665 -27.83 19.80 -23.17
C THR A 665 -27.66 20.81 -22.03
N GLY A 666 -26.41 21.07 -21.62
CA GLY A 666 -26.08 21.98 -20.54
C GLY A 666 -24.69 21.74 -19.98
N THR A 667 -24.24 22.65 -19.10
CA THR A 667 -23.00 22.51 -18.34
C THR A 667 -23.31 21.98 -16.95
N TYR A 668 -22.56 21.00 -16.48
CA TYR A 668 -22.72 20.35 -15.18
C TYR A 668 -21.42 20.40 -14.40
N GLN A 669 -21.52 20.70 -13.11
CA GLN A 669 -20.38 20.75 -12.20
C GLN A 669 -20.65 19.92 -10.96
N GLY A 670 -19.63 19.25 -10.43
CA GLY A 670 -19.71 18.54 -9.18
C GLY A 670 -18.42 17.83 -8.82
N THR A 671 -18.53 16.66 -8.20
CA THR A 671 -17.39 15.91 -7.67
C THR A 671 -17.32 14.51 -8.27
N ALA A 672 -16.11 14.02 -8.44
CA ALA A 672 -15.82 12.64 -8.83
C ALA A 672 -14.89 11.98 -7.80
N LYS A 673 -15.05 10.68 -7.63
CA LYS A 673 -14.11 9.80 -6.94
C LYS A 673 -13.73 8.69 -7.89
N TRP A 674 -12.44 8.48 -8.12
CA TRP A 674 -12.00 7.46 -9.06
C TRP A 674 -10.69 6.84 -8.64
N THR A 675 -10.45 5.64 -9.14
CA THR A 675 -9.21 4.90 -9.01
C THR A 675 -8.49 4.88 -10.34
N ALA A 676 -7.17 5.03 -10.32
CA ALA A 676 -6.31 4.65 -11.44
C ALA A 676 -5.34 3.58 -10.95
N SER A 677 -5.40 2.41 -11.56
CA SER A 677 -4.52 1.28 -11.26
C SER A 677 -3.59 1.07 -12.44
N PHE A 678 -2.29 0.99 -12.21
CA PHE A 678 -1.32 0.73 -13.27
C PHE A 678 -0.24 -0.25 -12.80
N GLU A 679 0.27 -1.04 -13.75
CA GLU A 679 1.38 -1.94 -13.49
C GLU A 679 2.65 -1.13 -13.31
N TYR A 680 3.24 -1.26 -12.14
CA TYR A 680 4.45 -0.58 -11.75
C TYR A 680 5.47 -1.63 -11.29
N TYR A 681 6.70 -1.52 -11.80
CA TYR A 681 7.75 -2.45 -11.44
C TYR A 681 8.47 -1.94 -10.19
N SER A 682 8.31 -2.65 -9.06
CA SER A 682 9.15 -2.46 -7.87
C SER A 682 10.22 -3.55 -7.86
N PRO A 683 11.47 -3.22 -7.52
CA PRO A 683 12.52 -4.23 -7.38
C PRO A 683 12.25 -5.21 -6.20
N VAL A 684 11.58 -4.79 -5.11
CA VAL A 684 11.16 -5.67 -3.99
C VAL A 684 10.05 -6.66 -4.36
N LYS A 685 9.01 -6.19 -5.06
CA LYS A 685 7.79 -6.99 -5.31
C LYS A 685 7.74 -7.59 -6.71
N GLY A 686 8.70 -7.23 -7.57
CA GLY A 686 8.58 -7.43 -9.01
C GLY A 686 7.48 -6.55 -9.59
N LEU A 687 6.84 -7.03 -10.66
CA LEU A 687 5.69 -6.36 -11.24
C LEU A 687 4.52 -6.39 -10.24
N TYR A 688 4.04 -5.22 -9.82
CA TYR A 688 2.86 -5.11 -8.96
C TYR A 688 1.94 -3.99 -9.46
N THR A 689 0.66 -4.07 -9.13
CA THR A 689 -0.31 -3.04 -9.51
C THR A 689 -0.40 -1.99 -8.40
N GLU A 690 0.03 -0.76 -8.67
CA GLU A 690 -0.21 0.37 -7.78
C GLU A 690 -1.62 0.91 -8.06
N THR A 691 -2.40 1.21 -7.01
CA THR A 691 -3.74 1.78 -7.15
C THR A 691 -3.79 3.13 -6.44
N CYS A 692 -4.02 4.17 -7.23
CA CYS A 692 -4.24 5.52 -6.73
C CYS A 692 -5.74 5.77 -6.59
N TRP A 693 -6.18 6.32 -5.45
CA TRP A 693 -7.53 6.82 -5.24
C TRP A 693 -7.55 8.34 -5.27
N TYR A 694 -8.42 8.90 -6.10
CA TYR A 694 -8.55 10.34 -6.33
C TYR A 694 -9.92 10.84 -5.89
N THR A 695 -9.94 12.05 -5.35
CA THR A 695 -11.16 12.86 -5.24
C THR A 695 -10.91 14.21 -5.92
N GLY A 696 -11.88 14.66 -6.72
CA GLY A 696 -11.71 15.87 -7.50
C GLY A 696 -13.00 16.46 -8.03
N ASN A 697 -12.89 17.61 -8.70
CA ASN A 697 -14.03 18.27 -9.34
C ASN A 697 -14.23 17.74 -10.75
N VAL A 698 -15.49 17.61 -11.17
CA VAL A 698 -15.86 17.26 -12.53
C VAL A 698 -16.63 18.41 -13.19
N LEU A 699 -16.30 18.69 -14.45
CA LEU A 699 -16.98 19.62 -15.33
C LEU A 699 -17.42 18.88 -16.60
N ILE A 700 -18.71 18.84 -16.90
CA ILE A 700 -19.27 18.15 -18.07
C ILE A 700 -20.09 19.13 -18.90
N ASN A 701 -19.77 19.27 -20.18
CA ASN A 701 -20.55 20.03 -21.15
C ASN A 701 -21.22 19.06 -22.12
N LEU A 702 -22.54 18.96 -22.09
CA LEU A 702 -23.30 18.07 -22.97
C LEU A 702 -24.11 18.84 -24.02
N THR A 703 -24.25 18.23 -25.18
CA THR A 703 -25.16 18.62 -26.27
C THR A 703 -25.94 17.39 -26.72
N GLN A 704 -27.26 17.43 -26.59
CA GLN A 704 -28.14 16.35 -27.01
C GLN A 704 -28.82 16.67 -28.35
N ASN A 705 -28.74 15.74 -29.31
CA ASN A 705 -29.48 15.77 -30.58
C ASN A 705 -30.26 14.46 -30.76
N GLY A 706 -31.55 14.47 -30.40
CA GLY A 706 -32.36 13.25 -30.39
C GLY A 706 -31.90 12.29 -29.28
N ASN A 707 -31.49 11.08 -29.64
CA ASN A 707 -30.93 10.10 -28.70
C ASN A 707 -29.42 10.23 -28.54
N ASP A 708 -28.73 10.96 -29.41
CA ASP A 708 -27.28 11.09 -29.35
C ASP A 708 -26.89 12.25 -28.42
N VAL A 709 -25.85 12.03 -27.61
CA VAL A 709 -25.29 12.97 -26.65
C VAL A 709 -23.81 13.11 -26.92
N GLY A 710 -23.41 14.30 -27.36
CA GLY A 710 -22.01 14.67 -27.55
C GLY A 710 -21.56 15.71 -26.52
N GLY A 711 -20.26 15.91 -26.35
CA GLY A 711 -19.79 16.92 -25.41
C GLY A 711 -18.31 16.85 -25.03
N SER A 712 -17.98 17.45 -23.89
CA SER A 712 -16.67 17.29 -23.25
C SER A 712 -16.85 17.05 -21.75
N ALA A 713 -15.93 16.30 -21.16
CA ALA A 713 -15.84 16.13 -19.73
C ALA A 713 -14.39 16.34 -19.29
N GLN A 714 -14.22 17.05 -18.19
CA GLN A 714 -12.94 17.30 -17.56
C GLN A 714 -13.04 16.97 -16.07
N VAL A 715 -12.00 16.33 -15.55
CA VAL A 715 -11.86 16.03 -14.14
C VAL A 715 -10.52 16.57 -13.64
N SER A 716 -10.55 17.32 -12.53
CA SER A 716 -9.36 17.89 -11.89
C SER A 716 -9.18 17.31 -10.48
N ASN A 717 -8.02 16.69 -10.22
CA ASN A 717 -7.65 16.17 -8.91
C ASN A 717 -7.61 17.27 -7.84
N GLN A 718 -8.14 16.98 -6.66
CA GLN A 718 -7.92 17.79 -5.45
C GLN A 718 -7.13 17.01 -4.38
N GLU A 719 -7.41 15.72 -4.23
CA GLU A 719 -6.74 14.85 -3.25
C GLU A 719 -6.42 13.49 -3.89
N ALA A 720 -5.28 12.92 -3.51
CA ALA A 720 -4.83 11.60 -3.95
C ALA A 720 -4.31 10.79 -2.76
N THR A 721 -4.67 9.51 -2.70
CA THR A 721 -4.08 8.50 -1.79
C THR A 721 -3.57 7.32 -2.62
N ALA A 722 -2.56 6.61 -2.13
CA ALA A 722 -1.95 5.46 -2.81
C ALA A 722 -1.98 4.23 -1.91
N ASP A 723 -1.80 3.06 -2.51
CA ASP A 723 -1.67 1.79 -1.79
C ASP A 723 -0.24 1.68 -1.22
N TYR A 724 0.75 2.20 -1.95
CA TYR A 724 2.15 2.19 -1.53
C TYR A 724 2.91 3.48 -1.88
N ASP A 725 2.93 3.91 -3.14
CA ASP A 725 3.67 5.11 -3.57
C ASP A 725 2.79 6.36 -3.75
N LEU A 726 2.67 7.15 -2.67
CA LEU A 726 1.91 8.40 -2.68
C LEU A 726 2.50 9.45 -3.62
N SER A 727 3.82 9.43 -3.87
CA SER A 727 4.48 10.41 -4.72
C SER A 727 4.09 10.24 -6.18
N LEU A 728 3.89 8.99 -6.61
CA LEU A 728 3.43 8.62 -7.94
C LEU A 728 1.98 9.09 -8.18
N CYS A 729 1.11 8.93 -7.18
CA CYS A 729 -0.28 9.40 -7.27
C CYS A 729 -0.41 10.94 -7.16
N GLN A 730 0.57 11.63 -6.56
CA GLN A 730 0.58 13.08 -6.41
C GLN A 730 1.09 13.85 -7.64
N GLN A 731 1.66 13.18 -8.65
CA GLN A 731 2.07 13.82 -9.92
C GLN A 731 0.88 14.39 -10.72
N GLY A 732 -0.35 14.07 -10.32
CA GLY A 732 -1.58 14.68 -10.82
C GLY A 732 -2.12 13.98 -12.07
N PHE A 733 -3.39 13.58 -12.02
CA PHE A 733 -4.13 12.95 -13.09
C PHE A 733 -5.24 13.90 -13.53
N THR A 734 -5.14 14.47 -14.74
CA THR A 734 -6.21 15.31 -15.30
C THR A 734 -6.83 14.53 -16.45
N LEU A 735 -8.10 14.17 -16.31
CA LEU A 735 -8.82 13.46 -17.37
C LEU A 735 -9.66 14.47 -18.15
N GLU A 736 -9.33 14.67 -19.42
CA GLU A 736 -10.13 15.47 -20.35
C GLU A 736 -10.49 14.59 -21.56
N GLY A 737 -11.76 14.57 -21.94
CA GLY A 737 -12.22 13.72 -23.04
C GLY A 737 -13.50 14.20 -23.69
N VAL A 738 -13.67 13.82 -24.95
CA VAL A 738 -14.91 14.05 -25.72
C VAL A 738 -15.96 13.04 -25.25
N VAL A 739 -17.15 13.53 -24.91
CA VAL A 739 -18.30 12.68 -24.58
C VAL A 739 -18.99 12.27 -25.87
N ASP A 740 -19.25 10.98 -26.05
CA ASP A 740 -20.07 10.44 -27.14
C ASP A 740 -20.94 9.29 -26.60
N GLY A 741 -22.26 9.42 -26.66
CA GLY A 741 -23.14 8.44 -26.05
C GLY A 741 -24.58 8.50 -26.52
N VAL A 742 -25.36 7.51 -26.10
CA VAL A 742 -26.76 7.33 -26.50
C VAL A 742 -27.66 7.30 -25.26
N VAL A 743 -28.73 8.07 -25.31
CA VAL A 743 -29.77 8.13 -24.27
C VAL A 743 -30.67 6.91 -24.35
N PHE A 744 -30.86 6.25 -23.20
CA PHE A 744 -31.83 5.19 -23.02
C PHE A 744 -32.58 5.36 -21.69
N GLY A 745 -33.90 5.58 -21.77
CA GLY A 745 -34.72 5.83 -20.59
C GLY A 745 -34.31 7.11 -19.85
N SER A 746 -34.03 7.00 -18.55
CA SER A 746 -33.53 8.10 -17.70
C SER A 746 -32.01 8.07 -17.51
N GLY A 747 -31.28 7.51 -18.48
CA GLY A 747 -29.82 7.42 -18.47
C GLY A 747 -29.21 7.55 -19.86
N PHE A 748 -27.89 7.68 -19.92
CA PHE A 748 -27.12 7.58 -21.15
C PHE A 748 -25.91 6.67 -20.91
N SER A 749 -25.52 5.94 -21.95
CA SER A 749 -24.31 5.12 -21.97
C SER A 749 -23.48 5.53 -23.18
N GLY A 750 -22.16 5.56 -23.03
CA GLY A 750 -21.27 6.06 -24.08
C GLY A 750 -19.81 6.02 -23.64
N THR A 751 -19.01 6.91 -24.20
CA THR A 751 -17.60 7.08 -23.85
C THR A 751 -17.25 8.52 -23.50
N VAL A 752 -16.18 8.67 -22.73
CA VAL A 752 -15.44 9.92 -22.52
C VAL A 752 -13.99 9.65 -22.94
N GLY A 753 -13.61 10.10 -24.14
CA GLY A 753 -12.37 9.64 -24.77
C GLY A 753 -12.43 8.12 -25.01
N VAL A 754 -11.56 7.35 -24.34
CA VAL A 754 -11.52 5.87 -24.43
C VAL A 754 -12.20 5.16 -23.25
N LEU A 755 -12.68 5.91 -22.25
CA LEU A 755 -13.35 5.34 -21.08
C LEU A 755 -14.85 5.19 -21.33
N ASN A 756 -15.45 4.11 -20.85
CA ASN A 756 -16.90 3.94 -20.88
C ASN A 756 -17.54 4.78 -19.78
N VAL A 757 -18.72 5.32 -20.07
CA VAL A 757 -19.54 6.07 -19.10
C VAL A 757 -20.96 5.55 -19.10
N ASP A 758 -21.46 5.25 -17.90
CA ASP A 758 -22.87 4.91 -17.66
C ASP A 758 -23.46 5.87 -16.65
N ALA A 759 -24.36 6.73 -17.11
CA ALA A 759 -24.92 7.80 -16.29
C ALA A 759 -26.45 7.76 -16.23
N GLN A 760 -26.99 8.05 -15.06
CA GLN A 760 -28.39 8.36 -14.84
C GLN A 760 -28.55 9.87 -14.72
N PHE A 761 -29.61 10.41 -15.33
CA PHE A 761 -29.89 11.83 -15.29
C PHE A 761 -31.33 12.13 -14.89
N THR A 762 -31.48 13.27 -14.22
CA THR A 762 -32.74 14.01 -14.12
C THR A 762 -32.56 15.33 -14.89
N SER A 763 -33.53 16.26 -14.86
CA SER A 763 -33.36 17.57 -15.51
C SER A 763 -32.09 18.29 -15.06
N ASP A 764 -31.76 18.22 -13.77
CA ASP A 764 -30.77 19.09 -13.15
C ASP A 764 -29.59 18.35 -12.50
N MET A 765 -29.59 17.02 -12.51
CA MET A 765 -28.55 16.21 -11.88
C MET A 765 -28.13 15.04 -12.76
N LEU A 766 -26.81 14.86 -12.86
CA LEU A 766 -26.13 13.75 -13.51
C LEU A 766 -25.35 12.96 -12.45
N ARG A 767 -25.54 11.64 -12.44
CA ARG A 767 -24.71 10.72 -11.64
C ARG A 767 -24.37 9.50 -12.46
N GLY A 768 -23.15 9.00 -12.35
CA GLY A 768 -22.75 7.89 -13.19
C GLY A 768 -21.41 7.31 -12.81
N ASN A 769 -21.09 6.22 -13.48
CA ASN A 769 -19.81 5.55 -13.38
C ASN A 769 -19.01 5.83 -14.65
N VAL A 770 -17.69 5.96 -14.50
CA VAL A 770 -16.73 5.97 -15.59
C VAL A 770 -15.77 4.81 -15.39
N PHE A 771 -15.53 3.99 -16.41
CA PHE A 771 -14.63 2.85 -16.28
C PHE A 771 -14.02 2.42 -17.62
N GLY A 772 -12.83 1.85 -17.57
CA GLY A 772 -12.10 1.35 -18.73
C GLY A 772 -10.61 1.68 -18.61
N ASP A 773 -9.85 1.34 -19.64
CA ASP A 773 -8.39 1.41 -19.56
C ASP A 773 -7.84 2.48 -20.52
N LEU A 774 -6.84 3.25 -20.08
CA LEU A 774 -6.07 4.13 -20.95
C LEU A 774 -4.91 3.34 -21.54
N GLY A 775 -5.05 2.92 -22.80
CA GLY A 775 -3.97 2.25 -23.53
C GLY A 775 -3.56 0.87 -22.98
N GLY A 776 -4.41 0.23 -22.17
CA GLY A 776 -4.16 -1.11 -21.61
C GLY A 776 -3.16 -1.17 -20.45
N VAL A 777 -2.71 0.00 -19.95
CA VAL A 777 -1.70 0.10 -18.89
C VAL A 777 -2.27 0.73 -17.61
N VAL A 778 -3.29 1.59 -17.75
CA VAL A 778 -3.94 2.27 -16.62
C VAL A 778 -5.42 1.95 -16.62
N ALA A 779 -5.87 1.14 -15.65
CA ALA A 779 -7.28 0.86 -15.42
C ALA A 779 -7.91 1.97 -14.59
N ILE A 780 -8.97 2.60 -15.11
CA ILE A 780 -9.70 3.67 -14.46
C ILE A 780 -11.09 3.18 -14.10
N SER A 781 -11.53 3.48 -12.87
CA SER A 781 -12.90 3.24 -12.43
C SER A 781 -13.30 4.35 -11.48
N GLY A 782 -14.48 4.93 -11.62
CA GLY A 782 -14.90 6.01 -10.76
C GLY A 782 -16.38 6.29 -10.82
N GLU A 783 -16.85 7.00 -9.79
CA GLU A 783 -18.20 7.53 -9.71
C GLU A 783 -18.15 9.06 -9.72
N PHE A 784 -19.15 9.69 -10.34
CA PHE A 784 -19.29 11.13 -10.32
C PHE A 784 -20.73 11.54 -10.03
N THR A 785 -20.88 12.73 -9.44
CA THR A 785 -22.16 13.41 -9.28
C THR A 785 -21.97 14.87 -9.65
N SER A 786 -22.81 15.39 -10.54
CA SER A 786 -22.78 16.77 -11.00
C SER A 786 -24.19 17.35 -11.15
N SER A 787 -24.31 18.66 -10.93
CA SER A 787 -25.56 19.40 -11.07
C SER A 787 -25.45 20.41 -12.21
N ARG A 788 -26.55 20.62 -12.93
CA ARG A 788 -26.61 21.56 -14.05
C ARG A 788 -26.42 22.98 -13.51
N VAL A 789 -25.47 23.71 -14.10
CA VAL A 789 -25.21 25.11 -13.80
C VAL A 789 -26.18 25.96 -14.63
N SER A 790 -26.89 26.87 -13.96
CA SER A 790 -27.94 27.72 -14.54
C SER A 790 -27.42 28.79 -15.49
#